data_AF-A0A2E7P9B3-F1
#
_entry.id   AF-A0A2E7P9B3-F1
#
_cell.length_a   1.000
_cell.length_b   1.000
_cell.length_c   1.000
_cell.angle_alpha   90.00
_cell.angle_beta   90.00
_cell.angle_gamma   90.00
#
_symmetry.space_group_name_H-M   'P 1'
#
loop_
_entity.id
_entity.type
_entity.pdbx_description
1 polymer ?
#
loop_
_entity_poly.entity_id
_entity_poly.type
_entity_poly.pdbx_seq_one_letter_code
_entity_poly.pdbx_strand_id
1 'polypeptide(L)'
;MKIFRPDELAVLYRSFRFARRNTLAVGMLGLFPFDRSELAGLRPEPELWDAVARAMGEGVLDDGYPKPAGEFKVYGSAHAPGGKPVQEMLVSAKVGSVLKQLLVIGDRHFNALGLISQTSPFVAMPLTPGQAFGGPDEAANRAGKGAAATVSADGVAQWSLPNVERMRQRITSRGDRVEPAGFWALDATAPLRTAQLGKCDDQWLKHTWPHLPEDTRAEYFHTVPADQRNAGYYVGDEVVELHGMHPQQATLTARLPGLRARCFVHRQQVNGAERFSEIEARLDTVWLFPELSCGIVLYRAQSEVADEDASDVLHVMAEWERLQDAPLSFGHYEALFDLYRGQASATAVAADTVPANPVASATQPPPLPAVVMPAATVAAAAAAPFPELGEAQQAIIQLERETAELMQRFGITPADLAALEPPPAVPTDVSIAEAERAIADLERETQTLMRQHNLSEADALKMEVPQAPPGSGSLAEAKASVLDLQRSSQELMRQHKLSEADIEKFAATRPGAEPGEALFGTDVEALLQNVPDALPDWPEVSMLPPVAATQALAAVAIPTLAQAPAALPKLTREQVIELHTAKHSLRGYDLCGVDLSKLDLSAADFSGSLLEGTVFAGSRLAHADLSACLMQGADCSEADFSNANLAQASAGGAKFAKARLPGARMQEGDFTGADFTLAQLPNAVLDDAIFSQAAMSGVQAAGCTATHGNFSGADLSGADFGQARLHQAMFNESKLAASNFKAAYCEEAEFYGADATGAQFVAAIMGSSRADGGSQFSHAVFDGAQLQRAAWEGAQLTAARFVGAILDDADFSQVKASGASFRQASARHAKFGRADLSQADLSGINLFKGSLRKARVEATVLHFANAYGADLEGCTLRASALEGAHVERTILTVRPPLA
;
A
#
# COMPACT_ATOMS: atom_id res chain seq x y z
N MET A 1 -3.48 -11.66 11.04
CA MET A 1 -3.59 -11.34 12.48
C MET A 1 -4.56 -10.19 12.65
N LYS A 2 -5.68 -10.37 13.35
CA LYS A 2 -6.68 -9.31 13.56
C LYS A 2 -6.44 -8.59 14.89
N ILE A 3 -6.62 -7.26 14.93
CA ILE A 3 -6.31 -6.42 16.09
C ILE A 3 -7.59 -5.80 16.64
N PHE A 4 -7.80 -5.93 17.95
CA PHE A 4 -8.89 -5.30 18.70
C PHE A 4 -8.31 -4.18 19.58
N ARG A 5 -8.86 -2.97 19.47
CA ARG A 5 -8.38 -1.77 20.17
C ARG A 5 -9.44 -0.67 20.15
N PRO A 6 -9.40 0.30 21.09
CA PRO A 6 -10.18 1.53 21.02
C PRO A 6 -9.58 2.55 20.03
N ASP A 7 -10.36 3.55 19.64
CA ASP A 7 -10.01 4.54 18.60
C ASP A 7 -8.83 5.45 18.97
N GLU A 8 -8.62 5.69 20.27
CA GLU A 8 -7.52 6.52 20.80
C GLU A 8 -6.21 5.74 21.01
N LEU A 9 -6.17 4.46 20.61
CA LEU A 9 -5.00 3.59 20.75
C LEU A 9 -4.53 3.18 19.37
N ALA A 10 -3.39 3.71 18.90
CA ALA A 10 -2.77 3.23 17.67
C ALA A 10 -1.86 2.02 17.97
N VAL A 11 -1.93 0.97 17.14
CA VAL A 11 -1.10 -0.24 17.29
C VAL A 11 -0.12 -0.35 16.14
N LEU A 12 1.16 -0.45 16.47
CA LEU A 12 2.22 -0.87 15.56
C LEU A 12 2.69 -2.26 15.99
N TYR A 13 3.07 -3.11 15.05
CA TYR A 13 3.69 -4.38 15.40
C TYR A 13 4.84 -4.72 14.46
N ARG A 14 5.80 -5.47 14.99
CA ARG A 14 6.92 -6.02 14.23
C ARG A 14 7.25 -7.40 14.77
N SER A 15 7.40 -8.35 13.87
CA SER A 15 8.02 -9.63 14.16
C SER A 15 9.49 -9.60 13.73
N PHE A 16 10.36 -10.16 14.55
CA PHE A 16 11.80 -10.18 14.28
C PHE A 16 12.47 -11.31 15.07
N ARG A 17 13.66 -11.71 14.62
CA ARG A 17 14.50 -12.64 15.35
C ARG A 17 15.56 -11.89 16.14
N PHE A 18 15.61 -12.11 17.44
CA PHE A 18 16.61 -11.53 18.33
C PHE A 18 17.03 -12.55 19.39
N ALA A 19 18.33 -12.66 19.66
CA ALA A 19 18.89 -13.64 20.58
C ALA A 19 18.38 -15.08 20.34
N ARG A 20 18.28 -15.49 19.06
CA ARG A 20 17.78 -16.80 18.59
C ARG A 20 16.31 -17.09 18.93
N ARG A 21 15.51 -16.06 19.19
CA ARG A 21 14.06 -16.19 19.43
C ARG A 21 13.27 -15.35 18.45
N ASN A 22 12.21 -15.93 17.91
CA ASN A 22 11.24 -15.19 17.12
C ASN A 22 10.34 -14.44 18.09
N THR A 23 10.29 -13.12 17.94
CA THR A 23 9.61 -12.21 18.86
C THR A 23 8.66 -11.32 18.08
N LEU A 24 7.41 -11.25 18.54
CA LEU A 24 6.45 -10.23 18.16
C LEU A 24 6.52 -9.09 19.18
N ALA A 25 6.89 -7.89 18.73
CA ALA A 25 6.74 -6.66 19.48
C ALA A 25 5.46 -5.95 19.06
N VAL A 26 4.64 -5.55 20.04
CA VAL A 26 3.41 -4.78 19.86
C VAL A 26 3.60 -3.42 20.55
N GLY A 27 3.62 -2.36 19.77
CA GLY A 27 3.67 -0.96 20.22
C GLY A 27 2.26 -0.38 20.31
N MET A 28 1.91 0.22 21.44
CA MET A 28 0.63 0.88 21.70
C MET A 28 0.89 2.36 21.95
N LEU A 29 0.36 3.21 21.08
CA LEU A 29 0.59 4.65 21.09
C LEU A 29 -0.65 5.39 21.55
N GLY A 30 -0.47 6.38 22.43
CA GLY A 30 -1.52 7.33 22.81
C GLY A 30 -1.02 8.77 22.64
N LEU A 31 -1.76 9.56 21.87
CA LEU A 31 -1.52 11.00 21.72
C LEU A 31 -2.24 11.74 22.84
N PHE A 32 -1.49 12.51 23.65
CA PHE A 32 -2.04 13.30 24.75
C PHE A 32 -1.70 14.79 24.59
N PRO A 33 -2.67 15.70 24.74
CA PRO A 33 -2.41 17.13 24.80
C PRO A 33 -1.88 17.50 26.20
N PHE A 34 -1.04 18.53 26.27
CA PHE A 34 -0.39 18.93 27.52
C PHE A 34 -1.32 19.55 28.56
N ASP A 35 -2.45 20.14 28.12
CA ASP A 35 -3.45 20.75 28.99
C ASP A 35 -4.48 19.75 29.54
N ARG A 36 -4.66 18.61 28.87
CA ARG A 36 -5.62 17.54 29.24
C ARG A 36 -5.02 16.17 28.97
N SER A 37 -4.07 15.77 29.80
CA SER A 37 -3.32 14.55 29.54
C SER A 37 -4.01 13.26 30.02
N GLU A 38 -5.08 13.30 30.80
CA GLU A 38 -5.75 12.08 31.27
C GLU A 38 -6.36 11.23 30.14
N LEU A 39 -6.75 9.98 30.42
CA LEU A 39 -7.30 9.03 29.44
C LEU A 39 -8.44 9.63 28.57
N ALA A 40 -9.34 10.40 29.17
CA ALA A 40 -10.46 11.03 28.45
C ALA A 40 -10.01 12.19 27.52
N GLY A 41 -8.77 12.65 27.64
CA GLY A 41 -8.15 13.67 26.81
C GLY A 41 -7.28 13.12 25.69
N LEU A 42 -7.10 11.78 25.60
CA LEU A 42 -6.39 11.19 24.47
C LEU A 42 -7.09 11.50 23.15
N ARG A 43 -6.29 11.64 22.10
CA ARG A 43 -6.77 11.91 20.75
C ARG A 43 -6.88 10.63 19.93
N PRO A 44 -7.87 10.54 19.02
CA PRO A 44 -7.98 9.44 18.07
C PRO A 44 -6.73 9.26 17.21
N GLU A 45 -6.53 8.05 16.71
CA GLU A 45 -5.38 7.70 15.87
C GLU A 45 -5.14 8.63 14.65
N PRO A 46 -6.15 9.07 13.88
CA PRO A 46 -5.90 9.99 12.76
C PRO A 46 -5.18 11.28 13.19
N GLU A 47 -5.58 11.86 14.32
CA GLU A 47 -4.95 13.07 14.87
C GLU A 47 -3.50 12.80 15.34
N LEU A 48 -3.20 11.58 15.78
CA LEU A 48 -1.85 11.15 16.13
C LEU A 48 -0.93 11.23 14.91
N TRP A 49 -1.35 10.65 13.78
CA TRP A 49 -0.55 10.64 12.56
C TRP A 49 -0.41 12.04 11.96
N ASP A 50 -1.46 12.87 12.04
CA ASP A 50 -1.40 14.30 11.66
C ASP A 50 -0.37 15.08 12.49
N ALA A 51 -0.34 14.85 13.81
CA ALA A 51 0.63 15.50 14.70
C ALA A 51 2.07 15.09 14.37
N VAL A 52 2.30 13.81 14.09
CA VAL A 52 3.61 13.28 13.68
C VAL A 52 4.05 13.89 12.36
N ALA A 53 3.20 13.89 11.33
CA ALA A 53 3.51 14.46 10.03
C ALA A 53 3.86 15.95 10.13
N ARG A 54 3.11 16.72 10.92
CA ARG A 54 3.37 18.16 11.15
C ARG A 54 4.66 18.42 11.92
N ALA A 55 5.01 17.57 12.88
CA ALA A 55 6.18 17.79 13.73
C ALA A 55 7.48 17.26 13.12
N MET A 56 7.44 16.16 12.38
CA MET A 56 8.62 15.41 11.94
C MET A 56 8.82 15.41 10.42
N GLY A 57 7.82 15.77 9.60
CA GLY A 57 7.90 15.66 8.15
C GLY A 57 8.12 14.21 7.70
N GLU A 58 9.18 13.95 6.94
CA GLU A 58 9.58 12.60 6.47
C GLU A 58 10.33 11.76 7.54
N GLY A 59 10.41 12.24 8.78
CA GLY A 59 11.10 11.53 9.87
C GLY A 59 10.38 10.27 10.35
N VAL A 60 11.15 9.24 10.72
CA VAL A 60 10.62 7.98 11.28
C VAL A 60 10.31 8.15 12.77
N LEU A 61 9.07 7.86 13.18
CA LEU A 61 8.64 7.92 14.58
C LEU A 61 9.19 6.77 15.42
N ASP A 62 9.17 5.53 14.92
CA ASP A 62 9.65 4.37 15.68
C ASP A 62 10.00 3.17 14.78
N ASP A 63 11.11 2.50 15.09
CA ASP A 63 11.60 1.33 14.33
C ASP A 63 10.90 0.01 14.71
N GLY A 64 9.93 0.01 15.62
CA GLY A 64 9.18 -1.18 16.04
C GLY A 64 9.89 -2.08 17.05
N TYR A 65 11.17 -1.82 17.38
CA TYR A 65 11.94 -2.64 18.31
C TYR A 65 11.71 -2.27 19.78
N PRO A 66 11.71 -3.26 20.68
CA PRO A 66 11.59 -3.00 22.10
C PRO A 66 12.86 -2.38 22.68
N LYS A 67 12.69 -1.40 23.56
CA LYS A 67 13.81 -0.70 24.18
C LYS A 67 14.13 -1.25 25.58
N PRO A 68 15.41 -1.35 25.97
CA PRO A 68 15.80 -1.88 27.29
C PRO A 68 15.36 -1.00 28.48
N ALA A 69 15.12 0.29 28.25
CA ALA A 69 14.67 1.26 29.25
C ALA A 69 13.89 2.39 28.58
N GLY A 70 13.16 3.15 29.39
CA GLY A 70 12.40 4.32 28.95
C GLY A 70 13.32 5.40 28.38
N GLU A 71 12.94 6.00 27.27
CA GLU A 71 13.62 7.15 26.68
C GLU A 71 12.65 8.23 26.22
N PHE A 72 13.11 9.49 26.21
CA PHE A 72 12.31 10.59 25.68
C PHE A 72 13.00 11.32 24.53
N LYS A 73 12.19 11.88 23.63
CA LYS A 73 12.62 12.72 22.50
C LYS A 73 11.80 14.00 22.47
N VAL A 74 12.39 15.04 21.87
CA VAL A 74 11.70 16.32 21.65
C VAL A 74 11.94 16.76 20.21
N TYR A 75 10.85 17.08 19.51
CA TYR A 75 10.88 17.69 18.18
C TYR A 75 10.22 19.06 18.24
N GLY A 76 10.99 20.09 17.91
CA GLY A 76 10.53 21.48 17.92
C GLY A 76 11.69 22.47 17.85
N SER A 77 11.42 23.71 18.22
CA SER A 77 12.39 24.81 18.16
C SER A 77 12.64 25.43 19.53
N ALA A 78 13.81 26.02 19.71
CA ALA A 78 14.07 26.97 20.80
C ALA A 78 13.37 28.30 20.46
N HIS A 79 12.64 28.86 21.43
CA HIS A 79 11.85 30.09 21.28
C HIS A 79 12.29 31.16 22.27
N ALA A 80 12.72 32.30 21.74
CA ALA A 80 13.23 33.40 22.53
C ALA A 80 12.13 34.02 23.42
N PRO A 81 12.42 34.34 24.70
CA PRO A 81 11.39 34.81 25.64
C PRO A 81 10.64 36.05 25.15
N GLY A 82 9.31 35.95 25.07
CA GLY A 82 8.43 37.04 24.64
C GLY A 82 8.65 37.48 23.19
N GLY A 83 9.21 36.62 22.34
CA GLY A 83 9.47 36.91 20.92
C GLY A 83 10.60 37.91 20.68
N LYS A 84 11.38 38.26 21.72
CA LYS A 84 12.50 39.21 21.60
C LYS A 84 13.76 38.49 21.13
N PRO A 85 14.43 38.94 20.06
CA PRO A 85 15.63 38.28 19.58
C PRO A 85 16.72 38.17 20.65
N VAL A 86 17.30 36.99 20.82
CA VAL A 86 18.42 36.71 21.74
C VAL A 86 19.60 36.14 20.97
N GLN A 87 20.83 36.34 21.47
CA GLN A 87 22.02 35.75 20.86
C GLN A 87 22.27 34.31 21.34
N GLU A 88 21.89 34.02 22.59
CA GLU A 88 21.98 32.70 23.17
C GLU A 88 20.87 32.50 24.21
N MET A 89 20.44 31.26 24.40
CA MET A 89 19.52 30.86 25.46
C MET A 89 19.71 29.40 25.84
N LEU A 90 19.28 29.05 27.06
CA LEU A 90 19.21 27.68 27.52
C LEU A 90 17.83 27.11 27.20
N VAL A 91 17.81 25.89 26.66
CA VAL A 91 16.60 25.08 26.58
C VAL A 91 16.77 23.83 27.43
N SER A 92 15.68 23.37 28.03
CA SER A 92 15.71 22.13 28.80
C SER A 92 14.44 21.32 28.65
N ALA A 93 14.58 20.00 28.67
CA ALA A 93 13.48 19.07 28.78
C ALA A 93 13.71 18.13 29.95
N LYS A 94 12.69 17.98 30.78
CA LYS A 94 12.69 17.08 31.94
C LYS A 94 11.47 16.18 31.87
N VAL A 95 11.69 14.88 31.99
CA VAL A 95 10.63 13.86 32.09
C VAL A 95 10.93 13.01 33.33
N GLY A 96 10.12 13.20 34.37
CA GLY A 96 10.37 12.57 35.68
C GLY A 96 11.71 13.02 36.27
N SER A 97 12.64 12.08 36.46
CA SER A 97 13.98 12.32 37.01
C SER A 97 15.03 12.68 35.95
N VAL A 98 14.75 12.48 34.66
CA VAL A 98 15.72 12.69 33.58
C VAL A 98 15.61 14.14 33.11
N LEU A 99 16.70 14.90 33.23
CA LEU A 99 16.81 16.29 32.78
C LEU A 99 17.94 16.40 31.76
N LYS A 100 17.63 16.99 30.59
CA LYS A 100 18.62 17.38 29.60
C LYS A 100 18.54 18.87 29.30
N GLN A 101 19.71 19.50 29.23
CA GLN A 101 19.85 20.93 29.00
C GLN A 101 20.83 21.18 27.85
N LEU A 102 20.43 22.01 26.90
CA LEU A 102 21.22 22.37 25.72
C LEU A 102 21.36 23.89 25.62
N LEU A 103 22.54 24.35 25.22
CA LEU A 103 22.78 25.74 24.91
C LEU A 103 22.46 25.98 23.44
N VAL A 104 21.60 26.97 23.17
CA VAL A 104 21.20 27.36 21.81
C VAL A 104 21.76 28.74 21.53
N ILE A 105 22.56 28.84 20.49
CA ILE A 105 23.32 30.03 20.11
C ILE A 105 22.92 30.39 18.68
N GLY A 106 22.76 31.68 18.40
CA GLY A 106 22.45 32.15 17.05
C GLY A 106 23.61 31.95 16.08
N ASP A 107 23.40 32.29 14.82
CA ASP A 107 24.35 31.96 13.76
C ASP A 107 25.71 32.61 13.98
N ARG A 108 26.75 31.81 13.77
CA ARG A 108 28.16 32.19 13.88
C ARG A 108 29.03 31.30 13.00
N HIS A 109 30.16 31.84 12.58
CA HIS A 109 31.13 31.14 11.74
C HIS A 109 32.55 31.52 12.13
N PHE A 110 33.53 30.70 11.76
CA PHE A 110 34.93 31.12 11.85
C PHE A 110 35.25 32.06 10.68
N ASN A 111 35.76 33.26 11.00
CA ASN A 111 36.27 34.18 10.00
C ASN A 111 37.62 33.71 9.42
N ALA A 112 38.17 34.45 8.45
CA ALA A 112 39.44 34.12 7.80
C ALA A 112 40.64 33.99 8.77
N LEU A 113 40.59 34.65 9.93
CA LEU A 113 41.63 34.58 10.98
C LEU A 113 41.40 33.43 11.97
N GLY A 114 40.37 32.60 11.78
CA GLY A 114 40.04 31.49 12.68
C GLY A 114 39.35 31.94 13.97
N LEU A 115 38.88 33.20 14.05
CA LEU A 115 38.12 33.71 15.18
C LEU A 115 36.61 33.54 14.93
N ILE A 116 35.84 33.30 15.99
CA ILE A 116 34.37 33.18 15.90
C ILE A 116 33.79 34.57 15.64
N SER A 117 32.87 34.67 14.66
CA SER A 117 32.14 35.89 14.32
C SER A 117 31.25 36.37 15.47
N GLN A 118 30.75 37.61 15.37
CA GLN A 118 29.67 38.05 16.25
C GLN A 118 28.44 37.15 16.05
N THR A 119 27.78 36.80 17.15
CA THR A 119 26.57 35.97 17.13
C THR A 119 25.37 36.77 16.63
N SER A 120 24.74 36.28 15.55
CA SER A 120 23.47 36.82 15.06
C SER A 120 22.34 36.51 16.04
N PRO A 121 21.46 37.46 16.39
CA PRO A 121 20.32 37.17 17.26
C PRO A 121 19.25 36.36 16.52
N PHE A 122 18.50 35.53 17.24
CA PHE A 122 17.39 34.73 16.72
C PHE A 122 16.15 34.85 17.60
N VAL A 123 14.97 34.64 17.00
CA VAL A 123 13.68 34.53 17.72
C VAL A 123 13.27 33.07 17.88
N ALA A 124 13.48 32.27 16.85
CA ALA A 124 13.28 30.83 16.89
C ALA A 124 14.49 30.13 16.26
N MET A 125 14.91 28.99 16.82
CA MET A 125 16.01 28.17 16.31
C MET A 125 15.61 26.69 16.35
N PRO A 126 15.46 26.00 15.20
CA PRO A 126 15.11 24.58 15.17
C PRO A 126 16.08 23.71 15.98
N LEU A 127 15.59 22.68 16.66
CA LEU A 127 16.42 21.71 17.40
C LEU A 127 16.61 20.44 16.58
N THR A 128 17.21 20.57 15.39
CA THR A 128 17.38 19.47 14.42
C THR A 128 18.84 19.02 14.28
N PRO A 129 19.10 17.84 13.68
CA PRO A 129 20.48 17.37 13.45
C PRO A 129 21.37 18.39 12.72
N GLY A 130 20.81 19.13 11.77
CA GLY A 130 21.53 20.17 11.01
C GLY A 130 21.97 21.38 11.82
N GLN A 131 21.46 21.55 13.04
CA GLN A 131 21.82 22.65 13.93
C GLN A 131 22.88 22.27 14.96
N ALA A 132 23.29 21.00 15.02
CA ALA A 132 24.32 20.52 15.92
C ALA A 132 25.62 20.16 15.22
N PHE A 133 26.64 19.82 16.02
CA PHE A 133 27.95 19.46 15.50
C PHE A 133 27.86 18.27 14.54
N GLY A 134 28.55 18.36 13.41
CA GLY A 134 28.60 17.33 12.38
C GLY A 134 29.12 17.86 11.05
N GLY A 135 28.94 17.05 10.01
CA GLY A 135 29.32 17.31 8.63
C GLY A 135 29.35 16.00 7.82
N PRO A 136 29.52 16.04 6.49
CA PRO A 136 29.39 14.86 5.62
C PRO A 136 30.21 13.64 6.07
N ASP A 137 31.44 13.88 6.56
CA ASP A 137 32.37 12.84 7.03
C ASP A 137 32.16 12.43 8.49
N GLU A 138 31.28 13.11 9.24
CA GLU A 138 31.04 12.83 10.66
C GLU A 138 29.94 11.78 10.83
N ALA A 139 30.33 10.52 11.02
CA ALA A 139 29.41 9.39 11.19
C ALA A 139 28.37 9.58 12.30
N ALA A 140 28.69 10.36 13.35
CA ALA A 140 27.76 10.64 14.45
C ALA A 140 26.61 11.59 14.04
N ASN A 141 26.81 12.45 13.04
CA ASN A 141 25.80 13.37 12.53
C ASN A 141 26.21 13.94 11.15
N ARG A 142 25.87 13.22 10.08
CA ARG A 142 26.22 13.63 8.71
C ARG A 142 25.55 14.92 8.25
N ALA A 143 24.36 15.20 8.77
CA ALA A 143 23.59 16.39 8.43
C ALA A 143 24.04 17.65 9.19
N GLY A 144 24.90 17.52 10.21
CA GLY A 144 25.31 18.62 11.07
C GLY A 144 26.28 19.61 10.44
N LYS A 145 26.74 20.56 11.25
CA LYS A 145 27.70 21.60 10.83
C LYS A 145 28.80 21.84 11.86
N GLY A 146 29.93 22.36 11.41
CA GLY A 146 31.10 22.69 12.24
C GLY A 146 32.32 21.81 11.99
N ALA A 147 32.16 20.59 11.47
CA ALA A 147 33.30 19.71 11.17
C ALA A 147 34.03 20.06 9.88
N ALA A 148 33.30 20.59 8.89
CA ALA A 148 33.81 20.99 7.57
C ALA A 148 33.26 22.36 7.15
N ALA A 149 33.93 23.02 6.22
CA ALA A 149 33.43 24.24 5.59
C ALA A 149 32.30 23.91 4.60
N THR A 150 31.26 24.73 4.59
CA THR A 150 30.27 24.76 3.51
C THR A 150 30.70 25.76 2.46
N VAL A 151 30.74 25.36 1.19
CA VAL A 151 31.06 26.23 0.06
C VAL A 151 29.76 26.76 -0.54
N SER A 152 29.57 28.08 -0.57
CA SER A 152 28.40 28.68 -1.24
C SER A 152 28.48 28.52 -2.76
N ALA A 153 27.36 28.73 -3.46
CA ALA A 153 27.30 28.71 -4.93
C ALA A 153 28.30 29.69 -5.59
N ASP A 154 28.71 30.72 -4.87
CA ASP A 154 29.70 31.73 -5.29
C ASP A 154 31.16 31.30 -5.00
N GLY A 155 31.38 30.06 -4.54
CA GLY A 155 32.70 29.50 -4.26
C GLY A 155 33.32 29.93 -2.93
N VAL A 156 32.57 30.60 -2.05
CA VAL A 156 33.07 31.07 -0.75
C VAL A 156 32.91 29.99 0.30
N ALA A 157 34.04 29.49 0.83
CA ALA A 157 34.05 28.54 1.93
C ALA A 157 33.78 29.24 3.27
N GLN A 158 32.71 28.84 3.96
CA GLN A 158 32.33 29.35 5.27
C GLN A 158 32.28 28.20 6.28
N TRP A 159 32.92 28.39 7.44
CA TRP A 159 32.95 27.40 8.51
C TRP A 159 31.90 27.75 9.57
N SER A 160 30.65 27.39 9.30
CA SER A 160 29.52 27.64 10.22
C SER A 160 29.65 26.79 11.48
N LEU A 161 29.46 27.39 12.66
CA LEU A 161 29.43 26.66 13.92
C LEU A 161 28.02 26.11 14.18
N PRO A 162 27.89 25.03 14.97
CA PRO A 162 26.60 24.56 15.43
C PRO A 162 25.90 25.59 16.32
N ASN A 163 24.58 25.65 16.20
CA ASN A 163 23.71 26.45 17.04
C ASN A 163 23.35 25.73 18.33
N VAL A 164 23.25 24.39 18.29
CA VAL A 164 22.92 23.57 19.46
C VAL A 164 24.19 22.91 19.99
N GLU A 165 24.56 23.27 21.21
CA GLU A 165 25.76 22.77 21.91
C GLU A 165 25.43 22.23 23.30
N ARG A 166 26.33 21.39 23.83
CA ARG A 166 26.32 21.01 25.25
C ARG A 166 27.03 22.09 26.06
N MET A 167 26.48 22.42 27.23
CA MET A 167 27.04 23.43 28.14
C MET A 167 28.52 23.22 28.49
N ARG A 168 28.97 21.96 28.58
CA ARG A 168 30.34 21.59 29.01
C ARG A 168 31.28 21.22 27.85
N GLN A 169 30.81 21.26 26.60
CA GLN A 169 31.57 20.84 25.42
C GLN A 169 31.31 21.85 24.29
N ARG A 170 31.78 23.09 24.50
CA ARG A 170 31.64 24.18 23.51
C ARG A 170 32.76 24.13 22.50
N ILE A 171 32.45 24.51 21.26
CA ILE A 171 33.46 24.67 20.21
C ILE A 171 34.09 26.04 20.33
N THR A 172 35.41 26.05 20.45
CA THR A 172 36.25 27.24 20.56
C THR A 172 37.25 27.35 19.41
N SER A 173 37.57 26.22 18.76
CA SER A 173 38.50 26.14 17.62
C SER A 173 37.97 25.23 16.51
N ARG A 174 38.46 25.41 15.27
CA ARG A 174 38.06 24.58 14.10
C ARG A 174 38.39 23.09 14.25
N GLY A 175 39.39 22.77 15.09
CA GLY A 175 39.83 21.39 15.32
C GLY A 175 39.02 20.66 16.38
N ASP A 176 38.16 21.36 17.12
CA ASP A 176 37.39 20.75 18.20
C ASP A 176 36.42 19.70 17.60
N ARG A 177 36.33 18.55 18.26
CA ARG A 177 35.38 17.48 17.95
C ARG A 177 34.55 17.21 19.19
N VAL A 178 33.24 17.40 19.08
CA VAL A 178 32.28 17.26 20.18
C VAL A 178 31.14 16.34 19.78
N GLU A 179 30.50 15.69 20.75
CA GLU A 179 29.32 14.87 20.50
C GLU A 179 28.14 15.76 20.03
N PRO A 180 27.40 15.35 18.99
CA PRO A 180 26.20 16.06 18.55
C PRO A 180 25.21 16.26 19.71
N ALA A 181 24.76 17.51 19.87
CA ALA A 181 23.90 17.92 20.97
C ALA A 181 22.45 18.06 20.48
N GLY A 182 21.53 17.27 21.03
CA GLY A 182 20.16 17.19 20.50
C GLY A 182 19.16 16.49 21.39
N PHE A 183 17.90 16.50 20.97
CA PHE A 183 16.80 15.73 21.57
C PHE A 183 16.22 14.66 20.62
N TRP A 184 16.68 14.59 19.37
CA TRP A 184 16.15 13.71 18.33
C TRP A 184 16.63 12.26 18.46
N ALA A 185 16.05 11.38 17.63
CA ALA A 185 16.43 9.97 17.56
C ALA A 185 17.71 9.75 16.72
N LEU A 186 18.62 8.93 17.22
CA LEU A 186 19.84 8.49 16.57
C LEU A 186 19.52 7.50 15.44
N ASP A 187 20.11 7.74 14.27
CA ASP A 187 20.06 6.84 13.12
C ASP A 187 20.66 5.46 13.44
N ALA A 188 20.18 4.40 12.76
CA ALA A 188 20.63 3.03 12.97
C ALA A 188 22.14 2.83 12.73
N THR A 189 22.75 3.68 11.89
CA THR A 189 24.18 3.68 11.58
C THR A 189 25.02 4.51 12.54
N ALA A 190 24.40 5.24 13.48
CA ALA A 190 25.12 6.08 14.44
C ALA A 190 26.12 5.24 15.26
N PRO A 191 27.37 5.72 15.48
CA PRO A 191 28.41 4.98 16.21
C PRO A 191 27.97 4.45 17.58
N LEU A 192 27.14 5.21 18.31
CA LEU A 192 26.60 4.80 19.60
C LEU A 192 25.70 3.55 19.52
N ARG A 193 25.01 3.36 18.39
CA ARG A 193 24.16 2.19 18.12
C ARG A 193 24.98 1.08 17.51
N THR A 194 25.75 1.34 16.44
CA THR A 194 26.53 0.30 15.75
C THR A 194 27.60 -0.34 16.63
N ALA A 195 28.11 0.33 17.66
CA ALA A 195 28.96 -0.29 18.69
C ALA A 195 28.27 -1.40 19.50
N GLN A 196 26.94 -1.49 19.46
CA GLN A 196 26.12 -2.54 20.09
C GLN A 196 25.62 -3.57 19.06
N LEU A 197 25.82 -3.33 17.77
CA LEU A 197 25.49 -4.28 16.71
C LEU A 197 26.50 -5.43 16.74
N GLY A 198 26.01 -6.65 16.61
CA GLY A 198 26.87 -7.81 16.54
C GLY A 198 27.67 -7.90 15.23
N LYS A 199 28.48 -8.93 15.07
CA LYS A 199 29.37 -9.06 13.92
C LYS A 199 28.60 -9.43 12.64
N CYS A 200 28.68 -8.56 11.64
CA CYS A 200 28.19 -8.83 10.29
C CYS A 200 29.30 -9.46 9.43
N ASP A 201 29.71 -10.69 9.73
CA ASP A 201 30.74 -11.43 8.99
C ASP A 201 30.14 -12.49 8.03
N ASP A 202 31.00 -13.24 7.33
CA ASP A 202 30.57 -14.31 6.41
C ASP A 202 29.72 -15.39 7.09
N GLN A 203 29.93 -15.61 8.40
CA GLN A 203 29.15 -16.59 9.15
C GLN A 203 27.73 -16.06 9.38
N TRP A 204 27.60 -14.79 9.74
CA TRP A 204 26.30 -14.12 9.79
C TRP A 204 25.61 -14.17 8.42
N LEU A 205 26.30 -13.82 7.34
CA LEU A 205 25.73 -13.81 5.99
C LEU A 205 25.22 -15.20 5.56
N LYS A 206 25.93 -16.27 5.94
CA LYS A 206 25.57 -17.65 5.58
C LYS A 206 24.46 -18.27 6.42
N HIS A 207 24.31 -17.86 7.69
CA HIS A 207 23.48 -18.61 8.65
C HIS A 207 22.41 -17.78 9.37
N THR A 208 22.60 -16.47 9.46
CA THR A 208 21.79 -15.60 10.32
C THR A 208 21.13 -14.48 9.53
N TRP A 209 21.71 -14.06 8.41
CA TRP A 209 21.06 -13.15 7.48
C TRP A 209 19.70 -13.72 7.02
N PRO A 210 18.63 -12.92 6.95
CA PRO A 210 18.57 -11.45 7.07
C PRO A 210 18.40 -10.90 8.50
N HIS A 211 18.48 -11.73 9.54
CA HIS A 211 18.28 -11.30 10.93
C HIS A 211 19.48 -10.57 11.50
N LEU A 212 19.28 -9.88 12.63
CA LEU A 212 20.38 -9.29 13.37
C LEU A 212 21.40 -10.36 13.80
N PRO A 213 22.71 -10.05 13.77
CA PRO A 213 23.74 -10.95 14.32
C PRO A 213 23.40 -11.40 15.73
N GLU A 214 23.70 -12.66 16.04
CA GLU A 214 23.26 -13.28 17.31
C GLU A 214 23.88 -12.64 18.55
N ASP A 215 25.05 -12.00 18.39
CA ASP A 215 25.77 -11.25 19.41
C ASP A 215 25.35 -9.77 19.51
N THR A 216 24.31 -9.36 18.79
CA THR A 216 23.72 -8.02 18.91
C THR A 216 23.19 -7.79 20.32
N ARG A 217 23.61 -6.69 20.93
CA ARG A 217 23.22 -6.31 22.29
C ARG A 217 21.90 -5.54 22.28
N ALA A 218 21.07 -5.72 23.31
CA ALA A 218 19.76 -5.07 23.40
C ALA A 218 19.86 -3.54 23.43
N GLU A 219 20.99 -3.00 23.90
CA GLU A 219 21.30 -1.56 23.89
C GLU A 219 21.34 -0.95 22.47
N TYR A 220 21.46 -1.77 21.42
CA TYR A 220 21.33 -1.34 20.02
C TYR A 220 19.98 -0.66 19.73
N PHE A 221 18.92 -1.07 20.43
CA PHE A 221 17.56 -0.55 20.24
C PHE A 221 17.28 0.78 20.93
N HIS A 222 18.22 1.30 21.72
CA HIS A 222 18.12 2.69 22.18
C HIS A 222 18.32 3.64 21.02
N THR A 223 17.38 4.57 20.85
CA THR A 223 17.49 5.58 19.80
C THR A 223 17.88 6.95 20.36
N VAL A 224 18.26 7.06 21.63
CA VAL A 224 18.78 8.32 22.19
C VAL A 224 20.07 8.10 22.99
N PRO A 225 20.90 9.13 23.23
CA PRO A 225 22.05 9.05 24.13
C PRO A 225 21.63 8.81 25.60
N ALA A 226 22.57 8.42 26.45
CA ALA A 226 22.30 8.05 27.85
C ALA A 226 21.66 9.17 28.69
N ASP A 227 21.86 10.44 28.33
CA ASP A 227 21.28 11.61 29.02
C ASP A 227 19.79 11.85 28.74
N GLN A 228 19.16 11.02 27.89
CA GLN A 228 17.73 10.99 27.61
C GLN A 228 17.06 9.67 28.00
N ARG A 229 17.81 8.78 28.67
CA ARG A 229 17.34 7.47 29.11
C ARG A 229 17.00 7.52 30.60
N ASN A 230 15.87 6.91 30.95
CA ASN A 230 15.50 6.65 32.32
C ASN A 230 16.25 5.40 32.83
N ALA A 231 16.38 5.27 34.15
CA ALA A 231 17.04 4.12 34.77
C ALA A 231 16.25 2.80 34.57
N GLY A 232 14.95 2.91 34.27
CA GLY A 232 14.06 1.82 33.90
C GLY A 232 12.98 2.32 32.95
N TYR A 233 11.83 1.65 32.92
CA TYR A 233 10.66 2.14 32.17
C TYR A 233 9.96 3.27 32.90
N TYR A 234 9.23 4.09 32.17
CA TYR A 234 8.36 5.10 32.79
C TYR A 234 7.13 4.42 33.40
N VAL A 235 6.60 5.02 34.46
CA VAL A 235 5.36 4.60 35.14
C VAL A 235 4.14 5.07 34.34
N GLY A 236 4.22 6.24 33.70
CA GLY A 236 3.18 6.81 32.86
C GLY A 236 2.48 8.03 33.45
N ASP A 237 2.87 8.50 34.63
CA ASP A 237 2.32 9.70 35.30
C ASP A 237 3.40 10.75 35.63
N GLU A 238 4.59 10.63 35.04
CA GLU A 238 5.71 11.53 35.24
C GLU A 238 5.36 12.97 34.87
N VAL A 239 5.93 13.92 35.63
CA VAL A 239 5.87 15.34 35.29
C VAL A 239 6.83 15.63 34.13
N VAL A 240 6.33 16.39 33.17
CA VAL A 240 7.09 16.89 32.03
C VAL A 240 7.25 18.40 32.17
N GLU A 241 8.49 18.88 32.10
CA GLU A 241 8.80 20.32 32.10
C GLU A 241 9.68 20.64 30.89
N LEU A 242 9.23 21.57 30.05
CA LEU A 242 9.96 22.04 28.87
C LEU A 242 10.20 23.55 29.00
N HIS A 243 11.45 23.98 28.88
CA HIS A 243 11.82 25.39 29.00
C HIS A 243 12.38 25.93 27.69
N GLY A 244 11.87 27.08 27.26
CA GLY A 244 12.36 27.80 26.09
C GLY A 244 12.04 27.12 24.76
N MET A 245 11.01 26.29 24.70
CA MET A 245 10.63 25.52 23.50
C MET A 245 9.22 25.82 22.96
N HIS A 246 8.55 26.85 23.50
CA HIS A 246 7.21 27.24 23.06
C HIS A 246 7.14 28.75 22.80
N PRO A 247 6.47 29.20 21.72
CA PRO A 247 6.50 30.61 21.33
C PRO A 247 5.83 31.56 22.34
N GLN A 248 4.81 31.09 23.08
CA GLN A 248 4.07 31.93 24.03
C GLN A 248 4.38 31.64 25.50
N GLN A 249 4.92 30.46 25.83
CA GLN A 249 5.10 30.01 27.21
C GLN A 249 6.57 29.70 27.46
N ALA A 250 7.21 30.47 28.34
CA ALA A 250 8.63 30.28 28.66
C ALA A 250 8.90 28.89 29.27
N THR A 251 7.93 28.38 30.04
CA THR A 251 7.94 27.02 30.58
C THR A 251 6.59 26.38 30.29
N LEU A 252 6.62 25.24 29.59
CA LEU A 252 5.50 24.31 29.48
C LEU A 252 5.62 23.27 30.57
N THR A 253 4.51 22.98 31.25
CA THR A 253 4.42 21.89 32.21
C THR A 253 3.26 21.00 31.81
N ALA A 254 3.51 19.70 31.77
CA ALA A 254 2.52 18.68 31.50
C ALA A 254 2.75 17.49 32.45
N ARG A 255 1.85 16.53 32.39
CA ARG A 255 2.01 15.23 33.06
C ARG A 255 1.72 14.14 32.04
N LEU A 256 2.47 13.06 32.09
CA LEU A 256 2.15 11.87 31.30
C LEU A 256 0.73 11.36 31.66
N PRO A 257 0.05 10.67 30.73
CA PRO A 257 -1.40 10.50 30.78
C PRO A 257 -1.96 9.61 31.90
N GLY A 258 -1.09 9.03 32.73
CA GLY A 258 -1.46 8.14 33.83
C GLY A 258 -2.10 6.86 33.32
N LEU A 259 -1.52 6.24 32.30
CA LEU A 259 -2.08 5.06 31.64
C LEU A 259 -1.39 3.77 32.08
N ARG A 260 -2.17 2.70 32.06
CA ARG A 260 -1.68 1.32 32.09
C ARG A 260 -2.17 0.64 30.81
N ALA A 261 -1.25 0.40 29.88
CA ALA A 261 -1.55 -0.40 28.69
C ALA A 261 -1.75 -1.86 29.09
N ARG A 262 -2.82 -2.50 28.61
CA ARG A 262 -3.05 -3.94 28.72
C ARG A 262 -2.98 -4.53 27.33
N CYS A 263 -2.17 -5.58 27.14
CA CYS A 263 -1.98 -6.20 25.84
C CYS A 263 -2.15 -7.72 25.97
N PHE A 264 -2.91 -8.30 25.06
CA PHE A 264 -3.23 -9.72 25.06
C PHE A 264 -3.02 -10.31 23.68
N VAL A 265 -2.52 -11.53 23.65
CA VAL A 265 -2.28 -12.29 22.42
C VAL A 265 -3.09 -13.57 22.47
N HIS A 266 -3.86 -13.80 21.41
CA HIS A 266 -4.58 -15.03 21.17
C HIS A 266 -3.81 -15.88 20.16
N ARG A 267 -3.35 -17.06 20.58
CA ARG A 267 -2.45 -17.89 19.78
C ARG A 267 -2.98 -19.29 19.56
N GLN A 268 -2.68 -19.84 18.40
CA GLN A 268 -2.84 -21.26 18.12
C GLN A 268 -1.58 -22.02 18.53
N GLN A 269 -1.73 -22.97 19.45
CA GLN A 269 -0.65 -23.84 19.87
C GLN A 269 -0.39 -24.96 18.86
N VAL A 270 0.78 -25.59 18.94
CA VAL A 270 1.19 -26.69 18.03
C VAL A 270 0.22 -27.88 18.04
N ASN A 271 -0.49 -28.11 19.15
CA ASN A 271 -1.53 -29.15 19.27
C ASN A 271 -2.91 -28.71 18.72
N GLY A 272 -3.00 -27.52 18.11
CA GLY A 272 -4.22 -26.92 17.59
C GLY A 272 -5.07 -26.18 18.63
N ALA A 273 -4.74 -26.25 19.92
CA ALA A 273 -5.50 -25.55 20.96
C ALA A 273 -5.24 -24.04 20.90
N GLU A 274 -6.27 -23.24 21.14
CA GLU A 274 -6.13 -21.79 21.20
C GLU A 274 -5.89 -21.33 22.64
N ARG A 275 -5.03 -20.32 22.81
CA ARG A 275 -4.68 -19.76 24.11
C ARG A 275 -4.72 -18.24 24.05
N PHE A 276 -5.54 -17.66 24.91
CA PHE A 276 -5.51 -16.25 25.22
C PHE A 276 -4.57 -15.98 26.39
N SER A 277 -3.66 -15.03 26.25
CA SER A 277 -2.69 -14.70 27.31
C SER A 277 -2.36 -13.23 27.31
N GLU A 278 -2.23 -12.66 28.49
CA GLU A 278 -1.72 -11.30 28.67
C GLU A 278 -0.20 -11.26 28.47
N ILE A 279 0.27 -10.22 27.79
CA ILE A 279 1.69 -9.90 27.64
C ILE A 279 1.98 -8.54 28.28
N GLU A 280 3.08 -8.47 29.02
CA GLU A 280 3.43 -7.28 29.78
C GLU A 280 3.78 -6.10 28.86
N ALA A 281 3.05 -5.00 29.01
CA ALA A 281 3.28 -3.76 28.29
C ALA A 281 4.07 -2.76 29.16
N ARG A 282 5.14 -2.18 28.62
CA ARG A 282 6.01 -1.23 29.34
C ARG A 282 6.17 0.07 28.57
N LEU A 283 6.08 1.22 29.23
CA LEU A 283 6.28 2.53 28.61
C LEU A 283 7.77 2.76 28.33
N ASP A 284 8.16 2.50 27.08
CA ASP A 284 9.56 2.54 26.64
C ASP A 284 9.93 3.85 25.96
N THR A 285 8.95 4.62 25.46
CA THR A 285 9.23 5.86 24.72
C THR A 285 8.21 6.95 24.99
N VAL A 286 8.72 8.17 25.15
CA VAL A 286 7.93 9.41 25.19
C VAL A 286 8.40 10.36 24.09
N TRP A 287 7.47 10.80 23.25
CA TRP A 287 7.69 11.87 22.27
C TRP A 287 7.03 13.16 22.75
N LEU A 288 7.72 14.29 22.62
CA LEU A 288 7.21 15.60 23.01
C LEU A 288 7.29 16.55 21.81
N PHE A 289 6.18 17.24 21.53
CA PHE A 289 6.04 18.22 20.45
C PHE A 289 5.64 19.57 21.05
N PRO A 290 6.61 20.36 21.54
CA PRO A 290 6.33 21.54 22.34
C PRO A 290 5.45 22.55 21.62
N GLU A 291 5.72 22.82 20.34
CA GLU A 291 4.98 23.79 19.50
C GLU A 291 3.54 23.36 19.19
N LEU A 292 3.27 22.05 19.25
CA LEU A 292 1.92 21.50 19.11
C LEU A 292 1.22 21.32 20.46
N SER A 293 1.91 21.59 21.57
CA SER A 293 1.42 21.38 22.94
C SER A 293 0.87 19.97 23.19
N CYS A 294 1.53 18.95 22.63
CA CYS A 294 1.14 17.54 22.78
C CYS A 294 2.36 16.61 22.85
N GLY A 295 2.11 15.37 23.25
CA GLY A 295 3.11 14.30 23.26
C GLY A 295 2.50 12.94 22.98
N ILE A 296 3.36 11.95 22.71
CA ILE A 296 2.96 10.56 22.49
C ILE A 296 3.64 9.69 23.53
N VAL A 297 2.86 8.85 24.20
CA VAL A 297 3.39 7.71 24.98
C VAL A 297 3.35 6.45 24.13
N LEU A 298 4.40 5.64 24.18
CA LEU A 298 4.51 4.39 23.45
C LEU A 298 4.86 3.25 24.41
N TYR A 299 3.87 2.40 24.65
CA TYR A 299 4.02 1.18 25.43
C TYR A 299 4.40 0.04 24.50
N ARG A 300 5.33 -0.81 24.93
CA ARG A 300 5.75 -1.99 24.17
C ARG A 300 5.47 -3.25 24.95
N ALA A 301 4.79 -4.19 24.32
CA ALA A 301 4.67 -5.55 24.79
C ALA A 301 5.42 -6.49 23.85
N GLN A 302 5.90 -7.61 24.38
CA GLN A 302 6.65 -8.62 23.62
C GLN A 302 6.05 -9.99 23.87
N SER A 303 5.92 -10.78 22.80
CA SER A 303 5.62 -12.20 22.87
C SER A 303 6.63 -12.99 22.07
N GLU A 304 7.13 -14.09 22.62
CA GLU A 304 7.77 -15.13 21.81
C GLU A 304 6.71 -15.77 20.90
N VAL A 305 7.07 -16.01 19.66
CA VAL A 305 6.17 -16.53 18.60
C VAL A 305 6.82 -17.74 17.92
N ALA A 306 6.01 -18.57 17.28
CA ALA A 306 6.47 -19.83 16.70
C ALA A 306 7.45 -19.58 15.54
N ASP A 307 7.21 -18.54 14.76
CA ASP A 307 8.00 -18.15 13.60
C ASP A 307 8.04 -16.64 13.42
N GLU A 308 8.87 -16.20 12.50
CA GLU A 308 9.17 -14.78 12.27
C GLU A 308 8.04 -13.96 11.65
N ASP A 309 6.94 -14.58 11.23
CA ASP A 309 5.73 -13.84 10.83
C ASP A 309 4.70 -13.80 11.96
N ALA A 310 5.01 -14.39 13.11
CA ALA A 310 4.03 -14.63 14.17
C ALA A 310 2.78 -15.39 13.66
N SER A 311 2.96 -16.44 12.83
CA SER A 311 1.82 -17.16 12.22
C SER A 311 0.90 -17.82 13.24
N ASP A 312 1.43 -18.14 14.42
CA ASP A 312 0.69 -18.67 15.55
C ASP A 312 -0.22 -17.62 16.21
N VAL A 313 -0.06 -16.33 15.90
CA VAL A 313 -0.85 -15.25 16.49
C VAL A 313 -2.09 -14.95 15.64
N LEU A 314 -3.25 -15.36 16.15
CA LEU A 314 -4.54 -15.16 15.50
C LEU A 314 -5.05 -13.73 15.73
N HIS A 315 -5.01 -13.28 16.99
CA HIS A 315 -5.51 -11.98 17.40
C HIS A 315 -4.59 -11.28 18.40
N VAL A 316 -4.59 -9.95 18.37
CA VAL A 316 -4.02 -9.09 19.41
C VAL A 316 -5.13 -8.19 19.94
N MET A 317 -5.22 -8.03 21.26
CA MET A 317 -6.12 -7.06 21.89
C MET A 317 -5.29 -6.10 22.74
N ALA A 318 -5.51 -4.80 22.57
CA ALA A 318 -4.82 -3.75 23.31
C ALA A 318 -5.84 -2.77 23.90
N GLU A 319 -5.70 -2.46 25.18
CA GLU A 319 -6.65 -1.63 25.94
C GLU A 319 -5.93 -0.65 26.86
N TRP A 320 -6.58 0.47 27.16
CA TRP A 320 -6.13 1.44 28.15
C TRP A 320 -6.86 1.24 29.48
N GLU A 321 -6.10 1.24 30.57
CA GLU A 321 -6.62 1.47 31.92
C GLU A 321 -6.05 2.77 32.49
N ARG A 322 -6.79 3.39 33.42
CA ARG A 322 -6.23 4.46 34.25
C ARG A 322 -5.31 3.86 35.30
N LEU A 323 -4.09 4.38 35.39
CA LEU A 323 -3.07 3.92 36.33
C LEU A 323 -3.52 4.05 37.80
N GLN A 324 -4.31 5.08 38.10
CA GLN A 324 -4.85 5.34 39.45
C GLN A 324 -5.93 4.33 39.87
N ASP A 325 -6.58 3.65 38.93
CA ASP A 325 -7.61 2.67 39.22
C ASP A 325 -6.98 1.29 39.48
N ALA A 326 -7.67 0.48 40.29
CA ALA A 326 -7.29 -0.91 40.49
C ALA A 326 -7.32 -1.66 39.15
N PRO A 327 -6.27 -2.45 38.82
CA PRO A 327 -6.23 -3.18 37.56
C PRO A 327 -7.44 -4.08 37.38
N LEU A 328 -8.01 -4.09 36.19
CA LEU A 328 -9.09 -5.02 35.86
C LEU A 328 -8.53 -6.44 35.78
N SER A 329 -9.34 -7.40 36.22
CA SER A 329 -8.94 -8.80 36.26
C SER A 329 -8.77 -9.37 34.85
N PHE A 330 -7.95 -10.41 34.69
CA PHE A 330 -7.84 -11.14 33.41
C PHE A 330 -9.21 -11.59 32.86
N GLY A 331 -10.10 -12.09 33.73
CA GLY A 331 -11.44 -12.55 33.33
C GLY A 331 -12.34 -11.44 32.76
N HIS A 332 -12.09 -10.17 33.11
CA HIS A 332 -12.78 -9.04 32.46
C HIS A 332 -12.40 -8.94 30.97
N TYR A 333 -11.11 -9.05 30.68
CA TYR A 333 -10.58 -8.98 29.33
C TYR A 333 -10.85 -10.23 28.51
N GLU A 334 -10.91 -11.40 29.14
CA GLU A 334 -11.37 -12.63 28.48
C GLU A 334 -12.83 -12.49 28.01
N ALA A 335 -13.72 -11.96 28.86
CA ALA A 335 -15.10 -11.68 28.48
C ALA A 335 -15.22 -10.60 27.39
N LEU A 336 -14.40 -9.54 27.45
CA LEU A 336 -14.35 -8.49 26.42
C LEU A 336 -13.84 -9.05 25.08
N PHE A 337 -12.81 -9.89 25.11
CA PHE A 337 -12.27 -10.55 23.94
C PHE A 337 -13.31 -11.47 23.28
N ASP A 338 -14.04 -12.25 24.09
CA ASP A 338 -15.14 -13.08 23.59
C ASP A 338 -16.29 -12.24 23.03
N LEU A 339 -16.57 -11.05 23.57
CA LEU A 339 -17.53 -10.12 23.00
C LEU A 339 -17.07 -9.62 21.63
N TYR A 340 -15.81 -9.19 21.48
CA TYR A 340 -15.28 -8.74 20.19
C TYR A 340 -15.23 -9.85 19.15
N ARG A 341 -14.84 -11.05 19.56
CA ARG A 341 -14.84 -12.24 18.71
C ARG A 341 -16.26 -12.66 18.35
N GLY A 342 -17.19 -12.54 19.30
CA GLY A 342 -18.62 -12.79 19.13
C GLY A 342 -19.28 -11.77 18.21
N GLN A 343 -18.93 -10.49 18.27
CA GLN A 343 -19.38 -9.47 17.32
C GLN A 343 -18.78 -9.69 15.93
N ALA A 344 -17.49 -10.07 15.85
CA ALA A 344 -16.86 -10.48 14.58
C ALA A 344 -17.50 -11.75 13.99
N SER A 345 -17.96 -12.66 14.84
CA SER A 345 -18.70 -13.87 14.45
C SER A 345 -20.19 -13.62 14.25
N ALA A 346 -20.79 -12.59 14.85
CA ALA A 346 -22.18 -12.19 14.66
C ALA A 346 -22.33 -11.30 13.43
N THR A 347 -21.32 -10.55 13.01
CA THR A 347 -21.23 -10.05 11.63
C THR A 347 -21.13 -11.19 10.62
N ALA A 348 -20.78 -12.41 11.04
CA ALA A 348 -20.75 -13.61 10.21
C ALA A 348 -21.98 -14.54 10.38
N VAL A 349 -22.87 -14.30 11.34
CA VAL A 349 -24.02 -15.20 11.67
C VAL A 349 -25.34 -14.47 11.97
N ALA A 350 -25.34 -13.19 12.36
CA ALA A 350 -26.52 -12.37 12.62
C ALA A 350 -27.03 -11.65 11.36
N ALA A 351 -27.00 -12.36 10.23
CA ALA A 351 -27.81 -12.05 9.04
C ALA A 351 -29.26 -12.54 9.18
N ASP A 352 -29.64 -13.15 10.32
CA ASP A 352 -31.01 -13.58 10.57
C ASP A 352 -31.56 -13.00 11.89
N THR A 353 -32.58 -12.16 11.72
CA THR A 353 -33.56 -11.64 12.71
C THR A 353 -33.19 -10.42 13.55
N VAL A 354 -33.84 -9.28 13.22
CA VAL A 354 -33.94 -8.06 14.04
C VAL A 354 -35.34 -7.98 14.67
N PRO A 355 -35.46 -7.54 15.94
CA PRO A 355 -36.45 -6.50 16.24
C PRO A 355 -35.87 -5.32 17.05
N ALA A 356 -36.66 -4.25 17.06
CA ALA A 356 -36.29 -2.84 17.10
C ALA A 356 -36.16 -2.15 18.49
N ASN A 357 -35.64 -0.90 18.39
CA ASN A 357 -35.85 0.32 19.20
C ASN A 357 -34.77 0.74 20.23
N PRO A 358 -34.67 2.05 20.60
CA PRO A 358 -34.99 3.29 19.87
C PRO A 358 -33.94 4.43 20.01
N VAL A 359 -34.13 5.43 19.14
CA VAL A 359 -33.55 6.78 18.95
C VAL A 359 -33.02 7.53 20.19
N ALA A 360 -31.84 8.16 20.03
CA ALA A 360 -31.49 9.44 20.67
C ALA A 360 -30.76 10.38 19.67
N SER A 361 -31.28 11.60 19.59
CA SER A 361 -30.95 12.70 18.68
C SER A 361 -29.56 13.33 18.95
N ALA A 362 -28.77 13.56 17.89
CA ALA A 362 -27.70 14.56 17.89
C ALA A 362 -27.57 15.20 16.49
N THR A 363 -27.57 16.53 16.49
CA THR A 363 -27.58 17.46 15.36
C THR A 363 -26.27 17.50 14.56
N GLN A 364 -26.37 17.60 13.22
CA GLN A 364 -25.24 17.77 12.29
C GLN A 364 -24.51 19.13 12.45
N PRO A 365 -23.15 19.16 12.40
CA PRO A 365 -22.37 20.38 12.15
C PRO A 365 -22.10 20.61 10.64
N PRO A 366 -21.73 21.85 10.24
CA PRO A 366 -21.70 22.30 8.84
C PRO A 366 -20.47 21.81 8.04
N PRO A 367 -20.49 21.89 6.69
CA PRO A 367 -19.39 21.44 5.85
C PRO A 367 -18.23 22.45 5.85
N LEU A 368 -17.00 21.92 5.79
CA LEU A 368 -15.75 22.68 5.67
C LEU A 368 -15.20 22.63 4.21
N PRO A 369 -14.38 23.64 3.81
CA PRO A 369 -14.01 23.86 2.41
C PRO A 369 -12.86 22.96 1.93
N ALA A 370 -12.88 22.65 0.63
CA ALA A 370 -11.87 21.86 -0.07
C ALA A 370 -10.54 22.62 -0.24
N VAL A 371 -9.42 21.98 0.07
CA VAL A 371 -8.06 22.41 -0.30
C VAL A 371 -7.45 21.33 -1.18
N VAL A 372 -7.18 21.69 -2.44
CA VAL A 372 -6.50 20.86 -3.44
C VAL A 372 -4.98 20.93 -3.19
N MET A 373 -4.30 19.78 -3.12
CA MET A 373 -2.84 19.69 -3.18
C MET A 373 -2.42 19.00 -4.50
N PRO A 374 -1.34 19.46 -5.17
CA PRO A 374 -0.91 18.94 -6.47
C PRO A 374 -0.12 17.63 -6.38
N ALA A 375 -0.23 16.82 -7.43
CA ALA A 375 0.24 15.44 -7.59
C ALA A 375 1.78 15.21 -7.66
N ALA A 376 2.60 16.07 -7.05
CA ALA A 376 4.06 15.99 -7.12
C ALA A 376 4.74 15.35 -5.87
N THR A 377 3.97 14.87 -4.89
CA THR A 377 4.49 14.43 -3.57
C THR A 377 4.35 12.92 -3.29
N VAL A 378 4.18 12.07 -4.30
CA VAL A 378 4.01 10.62 -4.11
C VAL A 378 5.27 9.79 -4.46
N ALA A 379 6.35 10.41 -4.94
CA ALA A 379 7.55 9.69 -5.40
C ALA A 379 8.77 9.71 -4.45
N ALA A 380 8.67 10.25 -3.22
CA ALA A 380 9.85 10.45 -2.35
C ALA A 380 9.97 9.49 -1.15
N ALA A 381 9.01 8.60 -0.88
CA ALA A 381 9.00 7.78 0.35
C ALA A 381 9.58 6.35 0.19
N ALA A 382 10.39 6.09 -0.84
CA ALA A 382 11.00 4.78 -1.09
C ALA A 382 12.51 4.85 -1.33
N ALA A 383 13.27 5.43 -0.40
CA ALA A 383 14.73 5.27 -0.35
C ALA A 383 15.27 5.53 1.05
N ALA A 384 15.87 4.52 1.67
CA ALA A 384 16.83 4.73 2.76
C ALA A 384 18.12 5.36 2.19
N PRO A 385 18.83 6.24 2.92
CA PRO A 385 19.88 7.09 2.33
C PRO A 385 21.26 6.41 2.36
N PHE A 386 21.82 6.15 1.18
CA PHE A 386 23.27 5.97 1.00
C PHE A 386 23.84 7.25 0.36
N PRO A 387 24.53 8.13 1.12
CA PRO A 387 25.03 9.42 0.60
C PRO A 387 26.21 9.29 -0.38
N GLU A 388 26.79 8.10 -0.55
CA GLU A 388 27.84 7.82 -1.55
C GLU A 388 27.33 7.91 -3.00
N LEU A 389 26.01 7.84 -3.21
CA LEU A 389 25.39 7.94 -4.53
C LEU A 389 25.37 9.37 -5.08
N GLY A 390 25.23 10.40 -4.24
CA GLY A 390 25.15 11.79 -4.71
C GLY A 390 26.51 12.37 -5.15
N GLU A 391 27.59 12.00 -4.46
CA GLU A 391 28.95 12.40 -4.81
C GLU A 391 29.46 11.66 -6.05
N ALA A 392 29.11 10.37 -6.19
CA ALA A 392 29.34 9.60 -7.41
C ALA A 392 28.59 10.22 -8.61
N GLN A 393 27.35 10.70 -8.41
CA GLN A 393 26.54 11.33 -9.45
C GLN A 393 27.15 12.64 -9.96
N GLN A 394 27.73 13.47 -9.09
CA GLN A 394 28.43 14.70 -9.51
C GLN A 394 29.79 14.41 -10.15
N ALA A 395 30.51 13.38 -9.68
CA ALA A 395 31.77 12.95 -10.28
C ALA A 395 31.55 12.37 -11.70
N ILE A 396 30.46 11.64 -11.91
CA ILE A 396 30.05 11.11 -13.23
C ILE A 396 29.74 12.25 -14.20
N ILE A 397 28.93 13.24 -13.79
CA ILE A 397 28.61 14.42 -14.61
C ILE A 397 29.88 15.19 -15.02
N GLN A 398 30.85 15.30 -14.11
CA GLN A 398 32.12 15.97 -14.39
C GLN A 398 33.01 15.15 -15.33
N LEU A 399 33.08 13.84 -15.15
CA LEU A 399 33.84 12.94 -16.04
C LEU A 399 33.23 12.88 -17.44
N GLU A 400 31.90 12.87 -17.56
CA GLU A 400 31.19 12.89 -18.85
C GLU A 400 31.51 14.16 -19.65
N ARG A 401 31.59 15.30 -18.95
CA ARG A 401 31.95 16.58 -19.57
C ARG A 401 33.42 16.60 -20.04
N GLU A 402 34.34 16.10 -19.21
CA GLU A 402 35.76 15.99 -19.55
C GLU A 402 36.02 14.97 -20.69
N THR A 403 35.26 13.87 -20.70
CA THR A 403 35.35 12.83 -21.74
C THR A 403 34.77 13.31 -23.07
N ALA A 404 33.65 14.04 -23.05
CA ALA A 404 33.09 14.68 -24.24
C ALA A 404 34.06 15.72 -24.82
N GLU A 405 34.71 16.52 -23.98
CA GLU A 405 35.74 17.49 -24.41
C GLU A 405 37.00 16.80 -24.98
N LEU A 406 37.41 15.66 -24.42
CA LEU A 406 38.53 14.85 -24.94
C LEU A 406 38.19 14.18 -26.28
N MET A 407 37.02 13.56 -26.41
CA MET A 407 36.56 12.95 -27.66
C MET A 407 36.42 13.99 -28.77
N GLN A 408 35.94 15.20 -28.45
CA GLN A 408 35.83 16.30 -29.40
C GLN A 408 37.19 16.89 -29.78
N ARG A 409 38.14 16.93 -28.84
CA ARG A 409 39.52 17.40 -29.07
C ARG A 409 40.37 16.44 -29.92
N PHE A 410 40.10 15.13 -29.85
CA PHE A 410 40.87 14.10 -30.55
C PHE A 410 40.12 13.41 -31.70
N GLY A 411 38.83 13.74 -31.93
CA GLY A 411 38.06 13.30 -33.09
C GLY A 411 37.69 11.80 -33.10
N ILE A 412 37.59 11.17 -31.92
CA ILE A 412 37.31 9.73 -31.78
C ILE A 412 35.79 9.47 -31.83
N THR A 413 35.35 8.48 -32.61
CA THR A 413 33.91 8.18 -32.78
C THR A 413 33.47 6.92 -32.03
N PRO A 414 32.18 6.79 -31.64
CA PRO A 414 31.68 5.60 -30.93
C PRO A 414 31.85 4.27 -31.67
N ALA A 415 31.94 4.31 -33.01
CA ALA A 415 32.16 3.12 -33.84
C ALA A 415 33.58 2.55 -33.71
N ASP A 416 34.56 3.39 -33.35
CA ASP A 416 35.96 2.97 -33.21
C ASP A 416 36.19 2.09 -31.97
N LEU A 417 35.29 2.16 -30.97
CA LEU A 417 35.37 1.34 -29.75
C LEU A 417 34.80 -0.08 -29.93
N ALA A 418 33.82 -0.27 -30.81
CA ALA A 418 33.10 -1.55 -30.95
C ALA A 418 33.92 -2.66 -31.63
N ALA A 419 35.05 -2.34 -32.26
CA ALA A 419 35.89 -3.29 -33.00
C ALA A 419 36.83 -4.13 -32.12
N LEU A 420 36.79 -3.99 -30.79
CA LEU A 420 37.79 -4.54 -29.86
C LEU A 420 37.34 -5.78 -29.07
N GLU A 421 36.13 -6.31 -29.27
CA GLU A 421 35.63 -7.48 -28.51
C GLU A 421 35.80 -8.83 -29.24
N PRO A 422 36.30 -9.91 -28.58
CA PRO A 422 36.48 -11.22 -29.20
C PRO A 422 35.29 -12.18 -28.97
N PRO A 423 35.12 -13.23 -29.82
CA PRO A 423 33.93 -14.10 -29.80
C PRO A 423 34.05 -15.33 -28.87
N PRO A 424 32.92 -15.94 -28.43
CA PRO A 424 32.91 -16.96 -27.38
C PRO A 424 33.16 -18.40 -27.88
N ALA A 425 33.78 -19.23 -27.03
CA ALA A 425 34.07 -20.65 -27.27
C ALA A 425 33.08 -21.61 -26.55
N VAL A 426 32.87 -22.79 -27.14
CA VAL A 426 31.92 -23.83 -26.68
C VAL A 426 32.55 -24.68 -25.55
N PRO A 427 31.83 -25.01 -24.45
CA PRO A 427 32.42 -25.74 -23.32
C PRO A 427 32.34 -27.27 -23.49
N THR A 428 33.35 -27.97 -22.99
CA THR A 428 33.33 -29.42 -22.70
C THR A 428 33.51 -29.62 -21.20
N ASP A 429 32.87 -30.66 -20.64
CA ASP A 429 32.85 -30.92 -19.20
C ASP A 429 34.26 -31.13 -18.63
N VAL A 430 34.67 -30.23 -17.75
CA VAL A 430 35.94 -30.26 -17.04
C VAL A 430 35.69 -30.68 -15.60
N SER A 431 36.46 -31.64 -15.08
CA SER A 431 36.33 -32.05 -13.68
C SER A 431 36.78 -30.95 -12.71
N ILE A 432 36.26 -30.93 -11.48
CA ILE A 432 36.55 -29.88 -10.49
C ILE A 432 38.05 -29.70 -10.24
N ALA A 433 38.83 -30.79 -10.23
CA ALA A 433 40.28 -30.73 -10.05
C ALA A 433 41.03 -30.16 -11.28
N GLU A 434 40.46 -30.30 -12.48
CA GLU A 434 40.99 -29.70 -13.70
C GLU A 434 40.54 -28.25 -13.85
N ALA A 435 39.34 -27.89 -13.37
CA ALA A 435 38.86 -26.52 -13.27
C ALA A 435 39.69 -25.73 -12.24
N GLU A 436 40.02 -26.30 -11.09
CA GLU A 436 40.90 -25.68 -10.09
C GLU A 436 42.33 -25.47 -10.63
N ARG A 437 42.86 -26.41 -11.43
CA ARG A 437 44.15 -26.21 -12.11
C ARG A 437 44.07 -25.18 -13.22
N ALA A 438 43.00 -25.17 -14.01
CA ALA A 438 42.80 -24.20 -15.07
C ALA A 438 42.64 -22.79 -14.50
N ILE A 439 41.90 -22.61 -13.40
CA ILE A 439 41.78 -21.33 -12.69
C ILE A 439 43.14 -20.90 -12.14
N ALA A 440 43.89 -21.79 -11.49
CA ALA A 440 45.21 -21.47 -10.97
C ALA A 440 46.26 -21.19 -12.07
N ASP A 441 46.10 -21.76 -13.26
CA ASP A 441 46.94 -21.48 -14.43
C ASP A 441 46.53 -20.16 -15.10
N LEU A 442 45.23 -19.89 -15.22
CA LEU A 442 44.67 -18.65 -15.77
C LEU A 442 44.96 -17.44 -14.88
N GLU A 443 44.92 -17.58 -13.56
CA GLU A 443 45.34 -16.55 -12.61
C GLU A 443 46.83 -16.25 -12.75
N ARG A 444 47.66 -17.28 -12.95
CA ARG A 444 49.11 -17.11 -13.20
C ARG A 444 49.37 -16.41 -14.52
N GLU A 445 48.62 -16.75 -15.56
CA GLU A 445 48.74 -16.15 -16.89
C GLU A 445 48.23 -14.71 -16.90
N THR A 446 47.12 -14.44 -16.21
CA THR A 446 46.54 -13.10 -16.00
C THR A 446 47.49 -12.21 -15.21
N GLN A 447 48.10 -12.71 -14.12
CA GLN A 447 49.14 -11.97 -13.39
C GLN A 447 50.39 -11.70 -14.23
N THR A 448 50.72 -12.59 -15.18
CA THR A 448 51.85 -12.42 -16.09
C THR A 448 51.55 -11.37 -17.16
N LEU A 449 50.34 -11.37 -17.73
CA LEU A 449 49.84 -10.36 -18.67
C LEU A 449 49.70 -8.98 -18.02
N MET A 450 49.15 -8.92 -16.81
CA MET A 450 49.05 -7.68 -16.02
C MET A 450 50.43 -7.08 -15.72
N ARG A 451 51.44 -7.93 -15.44
CA ARG A 451 52.84 -7.47 -15.29
C ARG A 451 53.48 -7.05 -16.60
N GLN A 452 53.20 -7.72 -17.71
CA GLN A 452 53.73 -7.34 -19.02
C GLN A 452 53.16 -6.01 -19.53
N HIS A 453 51.92 -5.69 -19.17
CA HIS A 453 51.21 -4.48 -19.60
C HIS A 453 51.09 -3.39 -18.52
N ASN A 454 51.79 -3.53 -17.38
CA ASN A 454 51.80 -2.59 -16.26
C ASN A 454 50.39 -2.24 -15.70
N LEU A 455 49.47 -3.21 -15.66
CA LEU A 455 48.12 -3.04 -15.12
C LEU A 455 48.04 -3.56 -13.67
N SER A 456 47.33 -2.85 -12.80
CA SER A 456 47.10 -3.25 -11.40
C SER A 456 45.73 -3.93 -11.22
N GLU A 457 45.52 -4.70 -10.14
CA GLU A 457 44.21 -5.30 -9.81
C GLU A 457 43.09 -4.25 -9.69
N ALA A 458 43.43 -3.00 -9.34
CA ALA A 458 42.48 -1.90 -9.27
C ALA A 458 42.03 -1.36 -10.64
N ASP A 459 42.75 -1.69 -11.72
CA ASP A 459 42.41 -1.27 -13.08
C ASP A 459 41.50 -2.28 -13.78
N ALA A 460 41.55 -3.55 -13.38
CA ALA A 460 40.64 -4.59 -13.86
C ALA A 460 39.20 -4.44 -13.31
N LEU A 461 39.05 -3.86 -12.11
CA LEU A 461 37.75 -3.58 -11.47
C LEU A 461 36.99 -2.39 -12.09
N LYS A 462 37.57 -1.65 -13.04
CA LYS A 462 36.97 -0.43 -13.63
C LYS A 462 36.17 -0.68 -14.92
N MET A 463 35.95 -1.93 -15.34
CA MET A 463 35.40 -2.27 -16.66
C MET A 463 33.99 -2.91 -16.65
N GLU A 464 33.16 -2.67 -15.63
CA GLU A 464 31.73 -3.07 -15.66
C GLU A 464 30.84 -2.00 -16.35
N VAL A 465 29.95 -2.46 -17.24
CA VAL A 465 29.10 -1.66 -18.14
C VAL A 465 27.71 -1.38 -17.52
N PRO A 466 27.03 -0.23 -17.81
CA PRO A 466 25.98 0.35 -16.96
C PRO A 466 24.52 0.05 -17.39
N GLN A 467 23.55 0.34 -16.51
CA GLN A 467 22.09 0.27 -16.76
C GLN A 467 21.36 1.64 -16.71
N ALA A 468 20.18 1.66 -17.34
CA ALA A 468 19.36 2.78 -17.87
C ALA A 468 18.52 3.59 -16.82
N PRO A 469 17.93 4.76 -17.19
CA PRO A 469 17.44 5.78 -16.24
C PRO A 469 15.97 5.58 -15.75
N PRO A 470 15.56 6.25 -14.65
CA PRO A 470 14.23 6.09 -14.04
C PRO A 470 13.21 7.17 -14.48
N GLY A 471 11.96 6.75 -14.74
CA GLY A 471 10.82 7.63 -15.05
C GLY A 471 9.48 6.94 -14.78
N SER A 472 8.50 7.72 -14.31
CA SER A 472 7.17 7.32 -13.85
C SER A 472 6.30 6.70 -14.94
N GLY A 473 6.00 5.40 -14.81
CA GLY A 473 5.36 4.57 -15.83
C GLY A 473 4.02 5.09 -16.36
N SER A 474 4.04 5.73 -17.53
CA SER A 474 2.86 5.98 -18.35
C SER A 474 2.39 4.70 -19.06
N LEU A 475 1.14 4.66 -19.50
CA LEU A 475 0.56 3.53 -20.26
C LEU A 475 1.36 3.22 -21.54
N ALA A 476 1.98 4.25 -22.13
CA ALA A 476 2.90 4.14 -23.27
C ALA A 476 4.24 3.46 -22.90
N GLU A 477 4.77 3.70 -21.69
CA GLU A 477 6.01 3.08 -21.21
C GLU A 477 5.80 1.61 -20.80
N ALA A 478 4.63 1.26 -20.26
CA ALA A 478 4.25 -0.13 -20.02
C ALA A 478 4.13 -0.92 -21.33
N LYS A 479 3.49 -0.34 -22.35
CA LYS A 479 3.40 -0.91 -23.70
C LYS A 479 4.78 -1.06 -24.36
N ALA A 480 5.64 -0.04 -24.24
CA ALA A 480 7.03 -0.09 -24.71
C ALA A 480 7.85 -1.18 -24.00
N SER A 481 7.68 -1.33 -22.68
CA SER A 481 8.38 -2.34 -21.89
C SER A 481 7.99 -3.77 -22.28
N VAL A 482 6.72 -4.03 -22.58
CA VAL A 482 6.25 -5.33 -23.07
C VAL A 482 6.80 -5.63 -24.48
N LEU A 483 6.82 -4.64 -25.37
CA LEU A 483 7.41 -4.77 -26.71
C LEU A 483 8.93 -4.93 -26.66
N ASP A 484 9.61 -4.28 -25.73
CA ASP A 484 11.05 -4.44 -25.49
C ASP A 484 11.37 -5.82 -24.89
N LEU A 485 10.50 -6.37 -24.04
CA LEU A 485 10.59 -7.76 -23.53
C LEU A 485 10.39 -8.78 -24.65
N GLN A 486 9.43 -8.57 -25.55
CA GLN A 486 9.24 -9.42 -26.74
C GLN A 486 10.45 -9.35 -27.67
N ARG A 487 10.98 -8.16 -27.94
CA ARG A 487 12.22 -7.97 -28.72
C ARG A 487 13.44 -8.62 -28.06
N SER A 488 13.57 -8.49 -26.73
CA SER A 488 14.67 -9.09 -25.98
C SER A 488 14.59 -10.62 -25.99
N SER A 489 13.39 -11.18 -25.85
CA SER A 489 13.14 -12.62 -25.96
C SER A 489 13.46 -13.15 -27.36
N GLN A 490 13.04 -12.44 -28.42
CA GLN A 490 13.36 -12.78 -29.81
C GLN A 490 14.85 -12.69 -30.13
N GLU A 491 15.54 -11.68 -29.58
CA GLU A 491 16.99 -11.52 -29.75
C GLU A 491 17.75 -12.65 -29.04
N LEU A 492 17.29 -13.09 -27.86
CA LEU A 492 17.86 -14.22 -27.12
C LEU A 492 17.67 -15.54 -27.89
N MET A 493 16.49 -15.75 -28.51
CA MET A 493 16.24 -16.89 -29.41
C MET A 493 17.18 -16.86 -30.63
N ARG A 494 17.40 -15.68 -31.22
CA ARG A 494 18.31 -15.49 -32.37
C ARG A 494 19.78 -15.76 -31.99
N GLN A 495 20.22 -15.28 -30.83
CA GLN A 495 21.57 -15.50 -30.31
C GLN A 495 21.86 -16.98 -30.07
N HIS A 496 20.88 -17.74 -29.59
CA HIS A 496 21.00 -19.17 -29.34
C HIS A 496 20.59 -20.07 -30.53
N LYS A 497 20.30 -19.49 -31.70
CA LYS A 497 19.88 -20.18 -32.94
C LYS A 497 18.66 -21.10 -32.75
N LEU A 498 17.76 -20.75 -31.85
CA LEU A 498 16.52 -21.46 -31.61
C LEU A 498 15.43 -20.85 -32.48
N SER A 499 14.76 -21.66 -33.31
CA SER A 499 13.56 -21.21 -34.02
C SER A 499 12.31 -21.44 -33.16
N GLU A 500 11.23 -20.69 -33.41
CA GLU A 500 9.93 -20.93 -32.77
C GLU A 500 9.48 -22.39 -32.95
N ALA A 501 9.78 -22.98 -34.11
CA ALA A 501 9.49 -24.38 -34.41
C ALA A 501 10.31 -25.37 -33.56
N ASP A 502 11.52 -25.01 -33.11
CA ASP A 502 12.34 -25.85 -32.22
C ASP A 502 11.79 -25.85 -30.78
N ILE A 503 11.25 -24.72 -30.34
CA ILE A 503 10.63 -24.59 -29.00
C ILE A 503 9.27 -25.29 -28.97
N GLU A 504 8.46 -25.18 -30.03
CA GLU A 504 7.23 -25.96 -30.18
C GLU A 504 7.50 -27.47 -30.20
N LYS A 505 8.58 -27.90 -30.87
CA LYS A 505 9.02 -29.30 -30.86
C LYS A 505 9.41 -29.79 -29.47
N PHE A 506 10.02 -28.93 -28.66
CA PHE A 506 10.43 -29.24 -27.30
C PHE A 506 9.21 -29.32 -26.36
N ALA A 507 8.26 -28.40 -26.49
CA ALA A 507 7.02 -28.40 -25.70
C ALA A 507 6.06 -29.55 -26.05
N ALA A 508 6.04 -30.00 -27.31
CA ALA A 508 5.26 -31.17 -27.76
C ALA A 508 5.74 -32.52 -27.16
N THR A 509 6.88 -32.54 -26.45
CA THR A 509 7.36 -33.75 -25.75
C THR A 509 6.83 -33.91 -24.32
N ARG A 510 5.95 -33.00 -23.86
CA ARG A 510 5.35 -33.03 -22.51
C ARG A 510 4.14 -33.98 -22.43
N PRO A 511 3.96 -34.77 -21.36
CA PRO A 511 2.71 -35.46 -21.10
C PRO A 511 1.62 -34.43 -20.74
N GLY A 512 0.57 -34.32 -21.56
CA GLY A 512 -0.58 -33.43 -21.31
C GLY A 512 -0.67 -32.18 -22.19
N ALA A 513 0.21 -32.00 -23.19
CA ALA A 513 0.07 -30.92 -24.17
C ALA A 513 -1.05 -31.26 -25.19
N GLU A 514 -2.08 -30.41 -25.30
CA GLU A 514 -3.09 -30.49 -26.36
C GLU A 514 -2.45 -30.08 -27.70
N PRO A 515 -2.64 -30.83 -28.80
CA PRO A 515 -2.06 -30.49 -30.09
C PRO A 515 -2.74 -29.23 -30.66
N GLY A 516 -2.07 -28.07 -30.57
CA GLY A 516 -2.54 -26.81 -31.16
C GLY A 516 -2.40 -25.56 -30.28
N GLU A 517 -1.94 -25.66 -29.04
CA GLU A 517 -1.53 -24.49 -28.24
C GLU A 517 -0.21 -23.92 -28.78
N ALA A 518 -0.29 -22.84 -29.55
CA ALA A 518 0.89 -22.08 -29.94
C ALA A 518 1.54 -21.46 -28.69
N LEU A 519 2.80 -21.82 -28.40
CA LEU A 519 3.59 -21.20 -27.32
C LEU A 519 3.95 -19.74 -27.63
N PHE A 520 3.95 -19.39 -28.91
CA PHE A 520 4.09 -18.06 -29.44
C PHE A 520 3.07 -17.92 -30.58
N GLY A 521 2.16 -16.95 -30.48
CA GLY A 521 1.07 -16.83 -31.46
C GLY A 521 -0.06 -15.90 -31.05
N THR A 522 -0.19 -15.57 -29.76
CA THR A 522 -0.82 -14.29 -29.42
C THR A 522 0.15 -13.20 -29.86
N ASP A 523 -0.17 -12.57 -30.98
CA ASP A 523 0.48 -11.34 -31.41
C ASP A 523 0.20 -10.29 -30.33
N VAL A 524 1.12 -10.20 -29.35
CA VAL A 524 1.05 -9.26 -28.23
C VAL A 524 0.99 -7.84 -28.78
N GLU A 525 1.61 -7.58 -29.93
CA GLU A 525 1.50 -6.32 -30.65
C GLU A 525 0.05 -6.07 -31.14
N ALA A 526 -0.63 -7.07 -31.70
CA ALA A 526 -2.06 -6.98 -32.05
C ALA A 526 -3.02 -6.88 -30.84
N LEU A 527 -2.69 -7.50 -29.71
CA LEU A 527 -3.47 -7.38 -28.47
C LEU A 527 -3.31 -5.97 -27.85
N LEU A 528 -2.10 -5.41 -27.90
CA LEU A 528 -1.77 -4.06 -27.43
C LEU A 528 -2.24 -2.94 -28.38
N GLN A 529 -2.57 -3.24 -29.65
CA GLN A 529 -3.18 -2.27 -30.57
C GLN A 529 -4.54 -1.76 -30.09
N ASN A 530 -5.25 -2.54 -29.27
CA ASN A 530 -6.54 -2.14 -28.68
C ASN A 530 -6.40 -1.42 -27.33
N VAL A 531 -5.18 -1.31 -26.81
CA VAL A 531 -4.86 -0.53 -25.60
C VAL A 531 -4.50 0.89 -26.06
N PRO A 532 -5.30 1.91 -25.72
CA PRO A 532 -5.05 3.28 -26.16
C PRO A 532 -3.75 3.80 -25.52
N ASP A 533 -2.98 4.62 -26.25
CA ASP A 533 -1.68 5.14 -25.77
C ASP A 533 -1.83 6.23 -24.67
N ALA A 534 -3.06 6.73 -24.50
CA ALA A 534 -3.49 7.67 -23.49
C ALA A 534 -4.95 7.36 -23.10
N LEU A 535 -5.40 7.82 -21.92
CA LEU A 535 -6.83 7.79 -21.57
C LEU A 535 -7.62 8.61 -22.62
N PRO A 536 -8.77 8.14 -23.13
CA PRO A 536 -9.58 8.92 -24.05
C PRO A 536 -10.08 10.23 -23.39
N ASP A 537 -9.93 11.35 -24.10
CA ASP A 537 -10.48 12.65 -23.69
C ASP A 537 -12.01 12.57 -23.66
N TRP A 538 -12.56 12.42 -22.46
CA TRP A 538 -14.00 12.44 -22.19
C TRP A 538 -14.43 13.80 -21.66
N PRO A 539 -15.63 14.30 -22.01
CA PRO A 539 -16.11 15.58 -21.52
C PRO A 539 -16.14 15.60 -19.99
N GLU A 540 -15.53 16.64 -19.40
CA GLU A 540 -15.43 16.85 -17.95
C GLU A 540 -16.81 16.73 -17.28
N VAL A 541 -17.01 15.66 -16.51
CA VAL A 541 -18.03 15.62 -15.48
C VAL A 541 -17.37 16.15 -14.21
N SER A 542 -17.89 17.28 -13.73
CA SER A 542 -17.40 18.01 -12.56
C SER A 542 -17.13 17.08 -11.38
N MET A 543 -15.85 16.86 -11.07
CA MET A 543 -15.42 16.07 -9.92
C MET A 543 -15.77 16.80 -8.62
N LEU A 544 -16.45 16.10 -7.71
CA LEU A 544 -16.55 16.47 -6.30
C LEU A 544 -15.27 16.03 -5.56
N PRO A 545 -14.88 16.70 -4.46
CA PRO A 545 -13.59 16.50 -3.81
C PRO A 545 -13.45 15.13 -3.11
N PRO A 546 -12.21 14.64 -2.90
CA PRO A 546 -11.90 13.30 -2.40
C PRO A 546 -12.21 13.14 -0.90
N VAL A 547 -12.78 11.98 -0.53
CA VAL A 547 -13.00 11.56 0.87
C VAL A 547 -11.92 10.55 1.26
N ALA A 548 -11.29 10.77 2.42
CA ALA A 548 -10.20 9.95 2.96
C ALA A 548 -10.65 8.57 3.46
N ALA A 549 -9.80 7.57 3.29
CA ALA A 549 -10.00 6.18 3.66
C ALA A 549 -9.98 5.94 5.19
N THR A 550 -11.13 5.67 5.80
CA THR A 550 -11.38 4.59 6.80
C THR A 550 -12.82 4.72 7.30
N GLN A 551 -13.74 3.97 6.70
CA GLN A 551 -14.99 3.60 7.39
C GLN A 551 -15.26 2.13 7.10
N ALA A 552 -15.14 1.30 8.13
CA ALA A 552 -15.89 0.07 8.18
C ALA A 552 -17.38 0.43 8.18
N LEU A 553 -18.08 0.00 7.13
CA LEU A 553 -19.52 -0.22 7.05
C LEU A 553 -20.39 0.76 7.85
N ALA A 554 -20.56 1.98 7.33
CA ALA A 554 -21.90 2.53 7.36
C ALA A 554 -22.68 1.78 6.28
N ALA A 555 -23.73 1.06 6.67
CA ALA A 555 -24.81 0.74 5.73
C ALA A 555 -25.07 2.03 4.97
N VAL A 556 -24.92 2.01 3.63
CA VAL A 556 -25.40 3.11 2.78
C VAL A 556 -26.81 3.36 3.29
N ALA A 557 -27.03 4.51 3.92
CA ALA A 557 -28.32 4.85 4.44
C ALA A 557 -29.23 4.77 3.22
N ILE A 558 -30.12 3.76 3.20
CA ILE A 558 -31.18 3.68 2.21
C ILE A 558 -31.78 5.09 2.21
N PRO A 559 -31.76 5.83 1.08
CA PRO A 559 -32.40 7.13 1.04
C PRO A 559 -33.80 6.93 1.58
N THR A 560 -34.07 7.56 2.73
CA THR A 560 -35.33 7.37 3.46
C THR A 560 -36.42 7.64 2.44
N LEU A 561 -37.26 6.61 2.17
CA LEU A 561 -38.40 6.67 1.25
C LEU A 561 -39.00 8.08 1.30
N ALA A 562 -39.05 8.74 0.13
CA ALA A 562 -39.86 9.93 -0.03
C ALA A 562 -41.21 9.65 0.65
N GLN A 563 -41.48 10.35 1.76
CA GLN A 563 -42.73 10.18 2.50
C GLN A 563 -43.86 10.24 1.49
N ALA A 564 -44.71 9.21 1.47
CA ALA A 564 -45.83 9.10 0.55
C ALA A 564 -46.58 10.44 0.54
N PRO A 565 -46.62 11.15 -0.61
CA PRO A 565 -47.27 12.45 -0.69
C PRO A 565 -48.75 12.32 -0.30
N ALA A 566 -49.32 13.42 0.19
CA ALA A 566 -50.76 13.54 0.46
C ALA A 566 -51.60 12.96 -0.69
N ALA A 567 -52.69 12.26 -0.35
CA ALA A 567 -53.53 11.46 -1.25
C ALA A 567 -53.57 11.97 -2.71
N LEU A 568 -52.74 11.37 -3.56
CA LEU A 568 -52.66 11.71 -4.96
C LEU A 568 -53.94 11.23 -5.68
N PRO A 569 -54.40 11.94 -6.71
CA PRO A 569 -55.55 11.52 -7.50
C PRO A 569 -55.25 10.17 -8.18
N LYS A 570 -56.12 9.19 -7.97
CA LYS A 570 -56.00 7.86 -8.58
C LYS A 570 -56.58 7.85 -10.00
N LEU A 571 -55.81 7.32 -10.96
CA LEU A 571 -56.25 7.16 -12.35
C LEU A 571 -56.65 5.72 -12.67
N THR A 572 -57.61 5.56 -13.57
CA THR A 572 -57.89 4.27 -14.23
C THR A 572 -57.08 4.13 -15.53
N ARG A 573 -56.97 2.91 -16.06
CA ARG A 573 -56.30 2.65 -17.35
C ARG A 573 -56.85 3.54 -18.48
N GLU A 574 -58.17 3.72 -18.54
CA GLU A 574 -58.83 4.52 -19.58
C GLU A 574 -58.47 6.00 -19.45
N GLN A 575 -58.40 6.52 -18.22
CA GLN A 575 -58.00 7.91 -17.96
C GLN A 575 -56.52 8.14 -18.32
N VAL A 576 -55.65 7.16 -18.08
CA VAL A 576 -54.25 7.21 -18.54
C VAL A 576 -54.18 7.30 -20.06
N ILE A 577 -54.94 6.46 -20.77
CA ILE A 577 -54.99 6.47 -22.23
C ILE A 577 -55.48 7.83 -22.74
N GLU A 578 -56.55 8.38 -22.15
CA GLU A 578 -57.11 9.67 -22.53
C GLU A 578 -56.11 10.81 -22.31
N LEU A 579 -55.51 10.89 -21.13
CA LEU A 579 -54.51 11.92 -20.78
C LEU A 579 -53.27 11.81 -21.67
N HIS A 580 -52.74 10.60 -21.88
CA HIS A 580 -51.57 10.37 -22.72
C HIS A 580 -51.84 10.72 -24.19
N THR A 581 -53.00 10.30 -24.73
CA THR A 581 -53.41 10.64 -26.11
C THR A 581 -53.57 12.15 -26.28
N ALA A 582 -54.07 12.83 -25.25
CA ALA A 582 -54.16 14.29 -25.19
C ALA A 582 -52.83 15.00 -24.86
N LYS A 583 -51.71 14.27 -24.73
CA LYS A 583 -50.38 14.77 -24.34
C LYS A 583 -50.35 15.54 -23.01
N HIS A 584 -51.22 15.16 -22.09
CA HIS A 584 -51.17 15.66 -20.71
C HIS A 584 -50.17 14.85 -19.89
N SER A 585 -49.56 15.50 -18.90
CA SER A 585 -48.62 14.85 -17.98
C SER A 585 -49.37 13.90 -17.04
N LEU A 586 -48.72 12.77 -16.72
CA LEU A 586 -49.15 11.77 -15.73
C LEU A 586 -48.33 11.89 -14.44
N ARG A 587 -47.64 13.02 -14.23
CA ARG A 587 -46.80 13.34 -13.08
C ARG A 587 -47.60 13.41 -11.79
N GLY A 588 -47.11 12.77 -10.74
CA GLY A 588 -47.69 12.83 -9.40
C GLY A 588 -49.12 12.26 -9.31
N TYR A 589 -49.47 11.27 -10.12
CA TYR A 589 -50.75 10.55 -9.99
C TYR A 589 -50.55 9.22 -9.25
N ASP A 590 -51.64 8.70 -8.65
CA ASP A 590 -51.69 7.33 -8.13
C ASP A 590 -52.15 6.38 -9.25
N LEU A 591 -51.29 5.47 -9.64
CA LEU A 591 -51.55 4.40 -10.60
C LEU A 591 -51.29 3.01 -9.99
N CYS A 592 -51.30 2.90 -8.66
CA CYS A 592 -51.01 1.65 -7.97
C CYS A 592 -51.97 0.54 -8.41
N GLY A 593 -51.40 -0.58 -8.87
CA GLY A 593 -52.10 -1.76 -9.37
C GLY A 593 -52.81 -1.60 -10.72
N VAL A 594 -52.62 -0.49 -11.43
CA VAL A 594 -53.23 -0.28 -12.75
C VAL A 594 -52.52 -1.15 -13.78
N ASP A 595 -53.30 -1.83 -14.62
CA ASP A 595 -52.76 -2.51 -15.79
C ASP A 595 -52.56 -1.50 -16.92
N LEU A 596 -51.31 -1.28 -17.34
CA LEU A 596 -50.87 -0.46 -18.48
C LEU A 596 -50.13 -1.31 -19.54
N SER A 597 -50.26 -2.63 -19.48
CA SER A 597 -49.57 -3.56 -20.38
C SER A 597 -49.89 -3.28 -21.84
N LYS A 598 -48.87 -3.47 -22.70
CA LYS A 598 -48.94 -3.35 -24.16
C LYS A 598 -49.38 -1.98 -24.71
N LEU A 599 -49.47 -0.96 -23.86
CA LEU A 599 -49.74 0.41 -24.31
C LEU A 599 -48.50 1.05 -24.93
N ASP A 600 -48.72 1.98 -25.85
CA ASP A 600 -47.71 2.95 -26.24
C ASP A 600 -47.83 4.16 -25.30
N LEU A 601 -46.82 4.31 -24.45
CA LEU A 601 -46.64 5.36 -23.45
C LEU A 601 -45.31 6.09 -23.69
N SER A 602 -44.84 6.11 -24.93
CA SER A 602 -43.58 6.75 -25.30
C SER A 602 -43.62 8.24 -24.96
N ALA A 603 -42.56 8.76 -24.34
CA ALA A 603 -42.46 10.13 -23.85
C ALA A 603 -43.53 10.55 -22.82
N ALA A 604 -44.20 9.59 -22.18
CA ALA A 604 -45.08 9.89 -21.05
C ALA A 604 -44.27 10.39 -19.84
N ASP A 605 -44.83 11.36 -19.11
CA ASP A 605 -44.26 11.88 -17.88
C ASP A 605 -44.98 11.28 -16.67
N PHE A 606 -44.35 10.30 -16.03
CA PHE A 606 -44.75 9.64 -14.78
C PHE A 606 -43.90 10.10 -13.58
N SER A 607 -43.17 11.21 -13.71
CA SER A 607 -42.26 11.64 -12.65
C SER A 607 -42.98 11.82 -11.31
N GLY A 608 -42.39 11.35 -10.22
CA GLY A 608 -43.00 11.44 -8.87
C GLY A 608 -44.34 10.71 -8.67
N SER A 609 -44.78 9.85 -9.59
CA SER A 609 -46.04 9.11 -9.49
C SER A 609 -45.92 7.85 -8.61
N LEU A 610 -47.05 7.37 -8.09
CA LEU A 610 -47.15 6.08 -7.41
C LEU A 610 -47.52 5.01 -8.43
N LEU A 611 -46.60 4.07 -8.64
CA LEU A 611 -46.66 2.99 -9.63
C LEU A 611 -46.52 1.60 -8.96
N GLU A 612 -46.80 1.50 -7.66
CA GLU A 612 -46.65 0.26 -6.89
C GLU A 612 -47.57 -0.82 -7.48
N GLY A 613 -46.98 -1.95 -7.88
CA GLY A 613 -47.70 -3.06 -8.53
C GLY A 613 -48.35 -2.72 -9.88
N THR A 614 -48.04 -1.59 -10.49
CA THR A 614 -48.51 -1.25 -11.85
C THR A 614 -47.93 -2.22 -12.87
N VAL A 615 -48.73 -2.62 -13.87
CA VAL A 615 -48.30 -3.59 -14.90
C VAL A 615 -47.96 -2.85 -16.19
N PHE A 616 -46.68 -2.73 -16.49
CA PHE A 616 -46.14 -2.18 -17.75
C PHE A 616 -45.74 -3.27 -18.75
N ALA A 617 -46.05 -4.54 -18.48
CA ALA A 617 -45.57 -5.67 -19.29
C ALA A 617 -45.80 -5.49 -20.81
N GLY A 618 -44.73 -5.59 -21.58
CA GLY A 618 -44.73 -5.40 -23.05
C GLY A 618 -45.15 -4.01 -23.54
N SER A 619 -45.16 -2.98 -22.68
CA SER A 619 -45.47 -1.60 -23.10
C SER A 619 -44.27 -0.92 -23.77
N ARG A 620 -44.53 0.19 -24.47
CA ARG A 620 -43.49 1.07 -25.03
C ARG A 620 -43.41 2.32 -24.17
N LEU A 621 -42.27 2.53 -23.53
CA LEU A 621 -41.95 3.63 -22.61
C LEU A 621 -40.68 4.37 -23.07
N ALA A 622 -40.37 4.30 -24.36
CA ALA A 622 -39.19 4.98 -24.92
C ALA A 622 -39.28 6.48 -24.63
N HIS A 623 -38.19 7.06 -24.12
CA HIS A 623 -38.11 8.47 -23.69
C HIS A 623 -39.09 8.89 -22.58
N ALA A 624 -39.78 7.96 -21.91
CA ALA A 624 -40.65 8.29 -20.79
C ALA A 624 -39.84 8.82 -19.59
N ASP A 625 -40.43 9.73 -18.82
CA ASP A 625 -39.86 10.21 -17.57
C ASP A 625 -40.54 9.53 -16.38
N LEU A 626 -39.85 8.60 -15.75
CA LEU A 626 -40.24 7.89 -14.53
C LEU A 626 -39.35 8.32 -13.35
N SER A 627 -38.71 9.49 -13.40
CA SER A 627 -37.83 9.92 -12.32
C SER A 627 -38.57 10.10 -11.00
N ALA A 628 -37.90 9.72 -9.90
CA ALA A 628 -38.44 9.80 -8.54
C ALA A 628 -39.82 9.12 -8.35
N CYS A 629 -40.18 8.12 -9.17
CA CYS A 629 -41.42 7.37 -9.00
C CYS A 629 -41.28 6.27 -7.94
N LEU A 630 -42.39 5.86 -7.33
CA LEU A 630 -42.47 4.72 -6.41
C LEU A 630 -43.09 3.54 -7.13
N MET A 631 -42.29 2.61 -7.61
CA MET A 631 -42.70 1.50 -8.47
C MET A 631 -42.35 0.12 -7.88
N GLN A 632 -42.37 -0.01 -6.55
CA GLN A 632 -42.14 -1.31 -5.90
C GLN A 632 -43.07 -2.39 -6.47
N GLY A 633 -42.49 -3.55 -6.79
CA GLY A 633 -43.23 -4.70 -7.32
C GLY A 633 -43.93 -4.48 -8.67
N ALA A 634 -43.66 -3.39 -9.38
CA ALA A 634 -44.21 -3.16 -10.73
C ALA A 634 -43.74 -4.24 -11.71
N ASP A 635 -44.59 -4.60 -12.67
CA ASP A 635 -44.26 -5.56 -13.73
C ASP A 635 -43.89 -4.84 -15.02
N CYS A 636 -42.60 -4.66 -15.25
CA CYS A 636 -41.99 -4.04 -16.41
C CYS A 636 -41.41 -5.08 -17.40
N SER A 637 -41.81 -6.34 -17.30
CA SER A 637 -41.27 -7.43 -18.11
C SER A 637 -41.49 -7.17 -19.61
N GLU A 638 -40.47 -7.42 -20.43
CA GLU A 638 -40.50 -7.23 -21.90
C GLU A 638 -40.86 -5.81 -22.38
N ALA A 639 -40.90 -4.81 -21.49
CA ALA A 639 -41.20 -3.43 -21.86
C ALA A 639 -39.98 -2.72 -22.47
N ASP A 640 -40.23 -1.68 -23.27
CA ASP A 640 -39.20 -0.87 -23.94
C ASP A 640 -39.02 0.49 -23.24
N PHE A 641 -37.96 0.63 -22.45
CA PHE A 641 -37.50 1.85 -21.77
C PHE A 641 -36.32 2.50 -22.49
N SER A 642 -36.18 2.33 -23.81
CA SER A 642 -35.08 2.96 -24.57
C SER A 642 -35.00 4.47 -24.29
N ASN A 643 -33.86 4.92 -23.77
CA ASN A 643 -33.61 6.31 -23.35
C ASN A 643 -34.63 6.90 -22.34
N ALA A 644 -35.31 6.06 -21.55
CA ALA A 644 -36.20 6.52 -20.49
C ALA A 644 -35.39 7.05 -19.29
N ASN A 645 -36.01 7.91 -18.49
CA ASN A 645 -35.44 8.44 -17.26
C ASN A 645 -36.07 7.76 -16.04
N LEU A 646 -35.35 6.86 -15.38
CA LEU A 646 -35.67 6.23 -14.10
C LEU A 646 -34.75 6.71 -12.96
N ALA A 647 -34.13 7.89 -13.09
CA ALA A 647 -33.28 8.42 -12.04
C ALA A 647 -34.06 8.59 -10.72
N GLN A 648 -33.46 8.19 -9.60
CA GLN A 648 -34.05 8.22 -8.26
C GLN A 648 -35.38 7.42 -8.13
N ALA A 649 -35.69 6.53 -9.08
CA ALA A 649 -36.87 5.68 -8.98
C ALA A 649 -36.68 4.65 -7.84
N SER A 650 -37.75 4.36 -7.11
CA SER A 650 -37.78 3.33 -6.09
C SER A 650 -38.54 2.11 -6.62
N ALA A 651 -37.77 1.16 -7.15
CA ALA A 651 -38.24 0.00 -7.91
C ALA A 651 -37.86 -1.34 -7.24
N GLY A 652 -37.75 -1.34 -5.90
CA GLY A 652 -37.47 -2.57 -5.13
C GLY A 652 -38.45 -3.69 -5.46
N GLY A 653 -37.93 -4.89 -5.76
CA GLY A 653 -38.72 -6.07 -6.14
C GLY A 653 -39.50 -5.96 -7.46
N ALA A 654 -39.30 -4.91 -8.26
CA ALA A 654 -39.93 -4.79 -9.58
C ALA A 654 -39.37 -5.82 -10.58
N LYS A 655 -40.15 -6.14 -11.62
CA LYS A 655 -39.78 -7.11 -12.65
C LYS A 655 -39.41 -6.41 -13.94
N PHE A 656 -38.13 -6.44 -14.31
CA PHE A 656 -37.57 -5.96 -15.57
C PHE A 656 -37.09 -7.11 -16.47
N ALA A 657 -37.56 -8.34 -16.24
CA ALA A 657 -37.13 -9.51 -16.99
C ALA A 657 -37.31 -9.27 -18.50
N LYS A 658 -36.22 -9.44 -19.27
CA LYS A 658 -36.15 -9.20 -20.73
C LYS A 658 -36.56 -7.78 -21.18
N ALA A 659 -36.64 -6.81 -20.27
CA ALA A 659 -36.91 -5.42 -20.64
C ALA A 659 -35.76 -4.85 -21.47
N ARG A 660 -36.07 -3.88 -22.33
CA ARG A 660 -35.10 -3.18 -23.17
C ARG A 660 -34.90 -1.79 -22.63
N LEU A 661 -33.73 -1.50 -22.07
CA LEU A 661 -33.39 -0.18 -21.52
C LEU A 661 -32.06 0.37 -22.09
N PRO A 662 -31.81 0.32 -23.42
CA PRO A 662 -30.61 0.91 -23.99
C PRO A 662 -30.59 2.43 -23.72
N GLY A 663 -29.48 2.93 -23.19
CA GLY A 663 -29.32 4.35 -22.86
C GLY A 663 -30.25 4.88 -21.76
N ALA A 664 -30.93 4.00 -21.01
CA ALA A 664 -31.78 4.44 -19.92
C ALA A 664 -30.96 5.07 -18.79
N ARG A 665 -31.54 6.07 -18.13
CA ARG A 665 -30.93 6.80 -17.02
C ARG A 665 -31.52 6.27 -15.72
N MET A 666 -30.72 5.63 -14.88
CA MET A 666 -31.16 4.94 -13.66
C MET A 666 -30.35 5.37 -12.43
N GLN A 667 -29.71 6.55 -12.50
CA GLN A 667 -28.81 7.03 -11.45
C GLN A 667 -29.54 7.20 -10.12
N GLU A 668 -28.86 6.91 -9.01
CA GLU A 668 -29.40 7.02 -7.64
C GLU A 668 -30.72 6.24 -7.41
N GLY A 669 -31.07 5.30 -8.31
CA GLY A 669 -32.29 4.49 -8.19
C GLY A 669 -32.12 3.30 -7.25
N ASP A 670 -33.21 2.89 -6.60
CA ASP A 670 -33.26 1.68 -5.76
C ASP A 670 -33.97 0.54 -6.49
N PHE A 671 -33.18 -0.44 -6.92
CA PHE A 671 -33.61 -1.66 -7.60
C PHE A 671 -33.35 -2.91 -6.74
N THR A 672 -33.33 -2.76 -5.42
CA THR A 672 -33.07 -3.85 -4.48
C THR A 672 -34.03 -5.02 -4.71
N GLY A 673 -33.50 -6.23 -4.90
CA GLY A 673 -34.30 -7.44 -5.13
C GLY A 673 -35.11 -7.47 -6.44
N ALA A 674 -34.88 -6.52 -7.36
CA ALA A 674 -35.56 -6.49 -8.66
C ALA A 674 -35.07 -7.62 -9.59
N ASP A 675 -35.91 -8.00 -10.56
CA ASP A 675 -35.59 -9.03 -11.55
C ASP A 675 -35.22 -8.41 -12.91
N PHE A 676 -33.94 -8.32 -13.22
CA PHE A 676 -33.35 -7.93 -14.51
C PHE A 676 -32.87 -9.13 -15.33
N THR A 677 -33.38 -10.33 -15.09
CA THR A 677 -32.97 -11.54 -15.82
C THR A 677 -33.12 -11.32 -17.33
N LEU A 678 -32.01 -11.49 -18.06
CA LEU A 678 -31.90 -11.27 -19.51
C LEU A 678 -32.31 -9.87 -20.01
N ALA A 679 -32.32 -8.86 -19.14
CA ALA A 679 -32.59 -7.48 -19.53
C ALA A 679 -31.46 -6.90 -20.40
N GLN A 680 -31.79 -5.91 -21.23
CA GLN A 680 -30.84 -5.23 -22.12
C GLN A 680 -30.58 -3.81 -21.61
N LEU A 681 -29.39 -3.56 -21.07
CA LEU A 681 -28.92 -2.29 -20.50
C LEU A 681 -27.70 -1.69 -21.24
N PRO A 682 -27.50 -1.87 -22.57
CA PRO A 682 -26.28 -1.37 -23.19
C PRO A 682 -26.25 0.16 -23.12
N ASN A 683 -25.11 0.70 -22.70
CA ASN A 683 -24.89 2.14 -22.48
C ASN A 683 -25.89 2.81 -21.49
N ALA A 684 -26.53 2.03 -20.61
CA ALA A 684 -27.34 2.61 -19.54
C ALA A 684 -26.46 3.35 -18.51
N VAL A 685 -27.04 4.32 -17.81
CA VAL A 685 -26.36 5.14 -16.80
C VAL A 685 -26.91 4.77 -15.43
N LEU A 686 -26.14 4.00 -14.68
CA LEU A 686 -26.50 3.34 -13.40
C LEU A 686 -25.67 3.89 -12.23
N ASP A 687 -25.06 5.07 -12.38
CA ASP A 687 -24.18 5.65 -11.35
C ASP A 687 -24.95 5.84 -10.03
N ASP A 688 -24.34 5.43 -8.92
CA ASP A 688 -24.90 5.45 -7.56
C ASP A 688 -26.21 4.64 -7.39
N ALA A 689 -26.55 3.75 -8.33
CA ALA A 689 -27.74 2.92 -8.25
C ALA A 689 -27.54 1.67 -7.36
N ILE A 690 -28.63 1.22 -6.74
CA ILE A 690 -28.65 0.07 -5.82
C ILE A 690 -29.35 -1.12 -6.50
N PHE A 691 -28.60 -2.17 -6.79
CA PHE A 691 -29.05 -3.46 -7.32
C PHE A 691 -28.83 -4.60 -6.31
N SER A 692 -28.77 -4.30 -5.02
CA SER A 692 -28.49 -5.31 -4.01
C SER A 692 -29.54 -6.43 -4.03
N GLN A 693 -29.10 -7.69 -3.95
CA GLN A 693 -29.96 -8.88 -4.03
C GLN A 693 -30.80 -9.00 -5.32
N ALA A 694 -30.50 -8.24 -6.38
CA ALA A 694 -31.24 -8.30 -7.63
C ALA A 694 -30.94 -9.59 -8.42
N ALA A 695 -31.94 -10.13 -9.11
CA ALA A 695 -31.76 -11.22 -10.06
C ALA A 695 -31.37 -10.63 -11.43
N MET A 696 -30.12 -10.76 -11.84
CA MET A 696 -29.57 -10.11 -13.04
C MET A 696 -28.88 -11.13 -13.97
N SER A 697 -29.27 -12.39 -13.89
CA SER A 697 -28.61 -13.46 -14.66
C SER A 697 -28.74 -13.22 -16.17
N GLY A 698 -27.62 -13.29 -16.88
CA GLY A 698 -27.53 -13.05 -18.32
C GLY A 698 -27.89 -11.62 -18.77
N VAL A 699 -27.87 -10.63 -17.87
CA VAL A 699 -28.09 -9.23 -18.23
C VAL A 699 -27.06 -8.73 -19.24
N GLN A 700 -27.48 -7.92 -20.21
CA GLN A 700 -26.64 -7.39 -21.28
C GLN A 700 -26.37 -5.90 -21.01
N ALA A 701 -25.32 -5.58 -20.26
CA ALA A 701 -24.99 -4.24 -19.76
C ALA A 701 -23.66 -3.68 -20.34
N ALA A 702 -23.24 -4.17 -21.51
CA ALA A 702 -22.01 -3.70 -22.14
C ALA A 702 -22.00 -2.17 -22.35
N GLY A 703 -20.87 -1.54 -22.02
CA GLY A 703 -20.67 -0.09 -22.13
C GLY A 703 -21.49 0.76 -21.15
N CYS A 704 -22.18 0.17 -20.16
CA CYS A 704 -22.90 0.96 -19.15
C CYS A 704 -21.94 1.72 -18.23
N THR A 705 -22.46 2.72 -17.52
CA THR A 705 -21.78 3.30 -16.35
C THR A 705 -22.52 2.86 -15.09
N ALA A 706 -21.79 2.47 -14.06
CA ALA A 706 -22.30 2.15 -12.73
C ALA A 706 -21.22 2.50 -11.69
N THR A 707 -20.73 3.74 -11.76
CA THR A 707 -19.78 4.29 -10.78
C THR A 707 -20.45 4.28 -9.40
N HIS A 708 -19.77 3.74 -8.38
CA HIS A 708 -20.35 3.49 -7.05
C HIS A 708 -21.61 2.61 -7.02
N GLY A 709 -21.89 1.87 -8.09
CA GLY A 709 -23.06 0.99 -8.16
C GLY A 709 -22.98 -0.14 -7.13
N ASN A 710 -24.10 -0.44 -6.46
CA ASN A 710 -24.17 -1.51 -5.47
C ASN A 710 -24.84 -2.76 -6.03
N PHE A 711 -24.06 -3.79 -6.35
CA PHE A 711 -24.52 -5.10 -6.81
C PHE A 711 -24.39 -6.20 -5.75
N SER A 712 -24.33 -5.82 -4.47
CA SER A 712 -24.05 -6.78 -3.39
C SER A 712 -25.15 -7.85 -3.29
N GLY A 713 -24.76 -9.12 -3.28
CA GLY A 713 -25.67 -10.27 -3.27
C GLY A 713 -26.48 -10.49 -4.55
N ALA A 714 -26.24 -9.72 -5.62
CA ALA A 714 -26.95 -9.88 -6.88
C ALA A 714 -26.53 -11.18 -7.60
N ASP A 715 -27.45 -11.77 -8.37
CA ASP A 715 -27.14 -12.87 -9.29
C ASP A 715 -26.81 -12.30 -10.67
N LEU A 716 -25.53 -12.14 -10.97
CA LEU A 716 -24.97 -11.65 -12.24
C LEU A 716 -24.37 -12.78 -13.07
N SER A 717 -24.79 -14.03 -12.85
CA SER A 717 -24.26 -15.18 -13.57
C SER A 717 -24.46 -15.02 -15.09
N GLY A 718 -23.37 -15.11 -15.86
CA GLY A 718 -23.39 -14.91 -17.32
C GLY A 718 -23.72 -13.49 -17.78
N ALA A 719 -23.67 -12.49 -16.90
CA ALA A 719 -23.88 -11.09 -17.26
C ALA A 719 -22.76 -10.56 -18.18
N ASP A 720 -23.10 -9.61 -19.06
CA ASP A 720 -22.14 -8.91 -19.91
C ASP A 720 -21.97 -7.45 -19.48
N PHE A 721 -20.82 -7.15 -18.87
CA PHE A 721 -20.32 -5.82 -18.51
C PHE A 721 -19.09 -5.43 -19.33
N GLY A 722 -18.92 -5.99 -20.54
CA GLY A 722 -17.81 -5.62 -21.42
C GLY A 722 -17.74 -4.10 -21.63
N GLN A 723 -16.56 -3.51 -21.47
CA GLN A 723 -16.32 -2.06 -21.58
C GLN A 723 -17.15 -1.18 -20.62
N ALA A 724 -17.77 -1.75 -19.59
CA ALA A 724 -18.51 -0.96 -18.60
C ALA A 724 -17.59 -0.13 -17.70
N ARG A 725 -18.11 0.97 -17.15
CA ARG A 725 -17.45 1.79 -16.12
C ARG A 725 -18.03 1.46 -14.77
N LEU A 726 -17.24 0.80 -13.93
CA LEU A 726 -17.61 0.19 -12.65
C LEU A 726 -16.66 0.64 -11.53
N HIS A 727 -16.15 1.87 -11.63
CA HIS A 727 -15.24 2.43 -10.62
C HIS A 727 -15.92 2.45 -9.25
N GLN A 728 -15.23 1.92 -8.25
CA GLN A 728 -15.75 1.77 -6.89
C GLN A 728 -17.10 1.04 -6.79
N ALA A 729 -17.43 0.18 -7.77
CA ALA A 729 -18.63 -0.64 -7.69
C ALA A 729 -18.46 -1.76 -6.64
N MET A 730 -19.56 -2.10 -5.97
CA MET A 730 -19.58 -3.15 -4.94
C MET A 730 -20.23 -4.43 -5.48
N PHE A 731 -19.48 -5.53 -5.49
CA PHE A 731 -19.92 -6.86 -5.91
C PHE A 731 -19.90 -7.87 -4.76
N ASN A 732 -19.96 -7.39 -3.52
CA ASN A 732 -19.83 -8.22 -2.32
C ASN A 732 -20.91 -9.31 -2.29
N GLU A 733 -20.53 -10.57 -2.02
CA GLU A 733 -21.41 -11.74 -1.99
C GLU A 733 -22.22 -12.01 -3.28
N SER A 734 -21.86 -11.36 -4.39
CA SER A 734 -22.57 -11.53 -5.67
C SER A 734 -22.15 -12.81 -6.40
N LYS A 735 -23.03 -13.31 -7.28
CA LYS A 735 -22.71 -14.41 -8.20
C LYS A 735 -22.33 -13.83 -9.55
N LEU A 736 -21.09 -14.00 -9.95
CA LEU A 736 -20.49 -13.48 -11.18
C LEU A 736 -20.01 -14.62 -12.09
N ALA A 737 -20.44 -15.87 -11.84
CA ALA A 737 -19.95 -17.02 -12.58
C ALA A 737 -20.14 -16.87 -14.09
N ALA A 738 -19.08 -17.11 -14.86
CA ALA A 738 -19.06 -16.98 -16.33
C ALA A 738 -19.50 -15.61 -16.89
N SER A 739 -19.45 -14.55 -16.10
CA SER A 739 -19.71 -13.18 -16.55
C SER A 739 -18.58 -12.60 -17.40
N ASN A 740 -18.88 -11.58 -18.19
CA ASN A 740 -17.93 -10.88 -19.05
C ASN A 740 -17.66 -9.46 -18.54
N PHE A 741 -16.41 -9.18 -18.17
CA PHE A 741 -15.87 -7.88 -17.78
C PHE A 741 -14.72 -7.46 -18.70
N LYS A 742 -14.66 -7.98 -19.93
CA LYS A 742 -13.59 -7.65 -20.89
C LYS A 742 -13.48 -6.14 -21.09
N ALA A 743 -12.27 -5.61 -20.89
CA ALA A 743 -11.96 -4.18 -20.99
C ALA A 743 -12.85 -3.27 -20.13
N ALA A 744 -13.45 -3.81 -19.05
CA ALA A 744 -14.20 -3.01 -18.09
C ALA A 744 -13.24 -2.20 -17.19
N TYR A 745 -13.72 -1.05 -16.73
CA TYR A 745 -13.01 -0.21 -15.77
C TYR A 745 -13.60 -0.42 -14.38
N CYS A 746 -12.96 -1.28 -13.58
CA CYS A 746 -13.35 -1.70 -12.23
C CYS A 746 -12.28 -1.31 -11.18
N GLU A 747 -11.62 -0.16 -11.37
CA GLU A 747 -10.64 0.34 -10.40
C GLU A 747 -11.33 0.60 -9.04
N GLU A 748 -10.69 0.19 -7.96
CA GLU A 748 -11.23 0.25 -6.58
C GLU A 748 -12.54 -0.52 -6.33
N ALA A 749 -12.93 -1.44 -7.23
CA ALA A 749 -14.11 -2.28 -7.02
C ALA A 749 -13.90 -3.31 -5.89
N GLU A 750 -14.99 -3.68 -5.21
CA GLU A 750 -14.99 -4.63 -4.09
C GLU A 750 -15.67 -5.96 -4.46
N PHE A 751 -15.03 -7.07 -4.11
CA PHE A 751 -15.47 -8.43 -4.45
C PHE A 751 -15.51 -9.37 -3.22
N TYR A 752 -15.70 -8.84 -2.00
CA TYR A 752 -15.68 -9.66 -0.78
C TYR A 752 -16.70 -10.80 -0.86
N GLY A 753 -16.26 -12.05 -0.72
CA GLY A 753 -17.16 -13.22 -0.81
C GLY A 753 -17.84 -13.45 -2.18
N ALA A 754 -17.46 -12.75 -3.24
CA ALA A 754 -18.08 -12.90 -4.56
C ALA A 754 -17.68 -14.21 -5.24
N ASP A 755 -18.59 -14.79 -6.04
CA ASP A 755 -18.31 -15.96 -6.88
C ASP A 755 -18.14 -15.59 -8.36
N ALA A 756 -16.92 -15.27 -8.75
CA ALA A 756 -16.51 -14.96 -10.13
C ALA A 756 -15.85 -16.16 -10.84
N THR A 757 -16.26 -17.38 -10.52
CA THR A 757 -15.73 -18.59 -11.16
C THR A 757 -15.91 -18.55 -12.68
N GLY A 758 -14.82 -18.67 -13.43
CA GLY A 758 -14.82 -18.63 -14.90
C GLY A 758 -15.12 -17.26 -15.53
N ALA A 759 -15.19 -16.19 -14.75
CA ALA A 759 -15.44 -14.84 -15.25
C ALA A 759 -14.29 -14.33 -16.15
N GLN A 760 -14.61 -13.46 -17.10
CA GLN A 760 -13.68 -12.95 -18.11
C GLN A 760 -13.31 -11.48 -17.82
N PHE A 761 -12.12 -11.23 -17.30
CA PHE A 761 -11.56 -9.91 -17.01
C PHE A 761 -10.44 -9.51 -17.99
N VAL A 762 -10.46 -10.06 -19.21
CA VAL A 762 -9.44 -9.81 -20.23
C VAL A 762 -9.27 -8.30 -20.47
N ALA A 763 -8.06 -7.78 -20.31
CA ALA A 763 -7.73 -6.35 -20.42
C ALA A 763 -8.55 -5.41 -19.51
N ALA A 764 -9.16 -5.91 -18.45
CA ALA A 764 -9.87 -5.09 -17.47
C ALA A 764 -8.90 -4.24 -16.65
N ILE A 765 -9.35 -3.06 -16.21
CA ILE A 765 -8.60 -2.18 -15.33
C ILE A 765 -9.20 -2.31 -13.94
N MET A 766 -8.44 -2.87 -13.00
CA MET A 766 -8.87 -3.29 -11.66
C MET A 766 -7.85 -2.89 -10.58
N GLY A 767 -7.12 -1.80 -10.81
CA GLY A 767 -6.16 -1.26 -9.85
C GLY A 767 -6.82 -1.01 -8.49
N SER A 768 -6.09 -1.24 -7.40
CA SER A 768 -6.58 -1.04 -6.03
C SER A 768 -7.88 -1.78 -5.67
N SER A 769 -8.29 -2.79 -6.47
CA SER A 769 -9.47 -3.61 -6.17
C SER A 769 -9.26 -4.50 -4.95
N ARG A 770 -10.37 -4.91 -4.31
CA ARG A 770 -10.34 -5.66 -3.04
C ARG A 770 -11.09 -6.98 -3.13
N ALA A 771 -10.48 -8.02 -2.58
CA ALA A 771 -11.06 -9.35 -2.41
C ALA A 771 -10.50 -9.99 -1.13
N ASP A 772 -11.16 -11.03 -0.63
CA ASP A 772 -10.75 -11.75 0.58
C ASP A 772 -10.72 -13.28 0.38
N GLY A 773 -10.48 -14.01 1.47
CA GLY A 773 -10.45 -15.47 1.45
C GLY A 773 -11.76 -16.15 1.04
N GLY A 774 -12.89 -15.44 1.09
CA GLY A 774 -14.19 -15.91 0.64
C GLY A 774 -14.43 -15.70 -0.86
N SER A 775 -13.68 -14.82 -1.51
CA SER A 775 -13.84 -14.53 -2.94
C SER A 775 -13.33 -15.67 -3.82
N GLN A 776 -14.15 -16.07 -4.79
CA GLN A 776 -13.87 -17.17 -5.73
C GLN A 776 -13.62 -16.64 -7.14
N PHE A 777 -12.43 -16.90 -7.67
CA PHE A 777 -11.99 -16.52 -9.01
C PHE A 777 -11.35 -17.72 -9.76
N SER A 778 -11.71 -18.94 -9.35
CA SER A 778 -11.21 -20.16 -9.99
C SER A 778 -11.59 -20.17 -11.48
N HIS A 779 -10.64 -20.56 -12.34
CA HIS A 779 -10.80 -20.54 -13.81
C HIS A 779 -11.10 -19.16 -14.44
N ALA A 780 -11.03 -18.06 -13.69
CA ALA A 780 -11.21 -16.73 -14.25
C ALA A 780 -10.02 -16.33 -15.13
N VAL A 781 -10.27 -15.45 -16.11
CA VAL A 781 -9.29 -15.03 -17.11
C VAL A 781 -9.00 -13.54 -16.98
N PHE A 782 -7.78 -13.20 -16.60
CA PHE A 782 -7.23 -11.85 -16.39
C PHE A 782 -6.13 -11.53 -17.39
N ASP A 783 -6.12 -12.16 -18.56
CA ASP A 783 -5.08 -11.96 -19.56
C ASP A 783 -5.02 -10.47 -19.97
N GLY A 784 -3.84 -9.85 -19.81
CA GLY A 784 -3.61 -8.42 -20.04
C GLY A 784 -4.31 -7.46 -19.06
N ALA A 785 -4.92 -7.96 -17.99
CA ALA A 785 -5.60 -7.13 -16.99
C ALA A 785 -4.61 -6.33 -16.14
N GLN A 786 -5.09 -5.21 -15.60
CA GLN A 786 -4.31 -4.30 -14.76
C GLN A 786 -4.83 -4.37 -13.31
N LEU A 787 -4.05 -4.93 -12.39
CA LEU A 787 -4.38 -5.14 -10.98
C LEU A 787 -3.32 -4.54 -10.04
N GLN A 788 -2.70 -3.41 -10.42
CA GLN A 788 -1.71 -2.74 -9.59
C GLN A 788 -2.31 -2.40 -8.23
N ARG A 789 -1.57 -2.66 -7.13
CA ARG A 789 -2.01 -2.42 -5.75
C ARG A 789 -3.31 -3.11 -5.34
N ALA A 790 -3.77 -4.12 -6.08
CA ALA A 790 -4.93 -4.91 -5.67
C ALA A 790 -4.64 -5.66 -4.35
N ALA A 791 -5.63 -5.76 -3.47
CA ALA A 791 -5.52 -6.42 -2.17
C ALA A 791 -6.44 -7.65 -2.15
N TRP A 792 -5.89 -8.81 -2.49
CA TRP A 792 -6.62 -10.06 -2.73
C TRP A 792 -6.16 -11.18 -1.78
N GLU A 793 -5.83 -10.82 -0.54
CA GLU A 793 -5.28 -11.77 0.44
C GLU A 793 -6.24 -12.96 0.66
N GLY A 794 -5.74 -14.18 0.44
CA GLY A 794 -6.47 -15.42 0.65
C GLY A 794 -7.41 -15.85 -0.48
N ALA A 795 -7.60 -15.04 -1.52
CA ALA A 795 -8.55 -15.31 -2.59
C ALA A 795 -8.34 -16.66 -3.31
N GLN A 796 -9.43 -17.27 -3.78
CA GLN A 796 -9.39 -18.56 -4.50
C GLN A 796 -9.14 -18.33 -5.99
N LEU A 797 -7.97 -18.73 -6.49
CA LEU A 797 -7.47 -18.47 -7.85
C LEU A 797 -7.09 -19.76 -8.59
N THR A 798 -7.70 -20.88 -8.24
CA THR A 798 -7.31 -22.18 -8.79
C THR A 798 -7.51 -22.20 -10.31
N ALA A 799 -6.46 -22.56 -11.05
CA ALA A 799 -6.44 -22.56 -12.52
C ALA A 799 -6.88 -21.22 -13.17
N ALA A 800 -6.74 -20.10 -12.47
CA ALA A 800 -6.94 -18.77 -13.05
C ALA A 800 -5.80 -18.40 -14.01
N ARG A 801 -6.09 -17.52 -14.97
CA ARG A 801 -5.11 -17.06 -15.98
C ARG A 801 -4.83 -15.58 -15.83
N PHE A 802 -3.56 -15.19 -15.82
CA PHE A 802 -3.04 -13.84 -15.65
C PHE A 802 -1.96 -13.55 -16.72
N VAL A 803 -2.12 -14.08 -17.93
CA VAL A 803 -1.05 -13.98 -18.94
C VAL A 803 -0.86 -12.51 -19.34
N GLY A 804 0.36 -11.97 -19.15
CA GLY A 804 0.66 -10.57 -19.43
C GLY A 804 -0.06 -9.56 -18.52
N ALA A 805 -0.63 -9.99 -17.40
CA ALA A 805 -1.28 -9.10 -16.45
C ALA A 805 -0.28 -8.20 -15.70
N ILE A 806 -0.72 -7.05 -15.20
CA ILE A 806 0.08 -6.14 -14.39
C ILE A 806 -0.39 -6.20 -12.93
N LEU A 807 0.44 -6.77 -12.05
CA LEU A 807 0.17 -7.06 -10.64
C LEU A 807 1.12 -6.27 -9.71
N ASP A 808 1.73 -5.19 -10.20
CA ASP A 808 2.73 -4.44 -9.44
C ASP A 808 2.17 -3.90 -8.12
N ASP A 809 2.95 -4.04 -7.05
CA ASP A 809 2.59 -3.67 -5.67
C ASP A 809 1.32 -4.38 -5.13
N ALA A 810 0.82 -5.43 -5.79
CA ALA A 810 -0.38 -6.14 -5.35
C ALA A 810 -0.10 -7.10 -4.17
N ASP A 811 -1.12 -7.32 -3.33
CA ASP A 811 -1.08 -8.27 -2.22
C ASP A 811 -1.91 -9.52 -2.55
N PHE A 812 -1.20 -10.55 -3.00
CA PHE A 812 -1.68 -11.91 -3.26
C PHE A 812 -1.19 -12.87 -2.17
N SER A 813 -0.97 -12.38 -0.94
CA SER A 813 -0.61 -13.26 0.18
C SER A 813 -1.73 -14.27 0.44
N GLN A 814 -1.36 -15.50 0.81
CA GLN A 814 -2.27 -16.60 1.18
C GLN A 814 -3.24 -17.09 0.09
N VAL A 815 -3.19 -16.57 -1.15
CA VAL A 815 -4.08 -16.98 -2.24
C VAL A 815 -3.98 -18.47 -2.55
N LYS A 816 -5.06 -19.06 -3.06
CA LYS A 816 -5.10 -20.45 -3.55
C LYS A 816 -5.03 -20.48 -5.07
N ALA A 817 -3.82 -20.35 -5.61
CA ALA A 817 -3.53 -20.22 -7.04
C ALA A 817 -2.92 -21.51 -7.64
N SER A 818 -3.34 -22.68 -7.17
CA SER A 818 -2.84 -23.95 -7.70
C SER A 818 -3.21 -24.08 -9.18
N GLY A 819 -2.23 -24.43 -10.03
CA GLY A 819 -2.43 -24.55 -11.48
C GLY A 819 -2.68 -23.23 -12.21
N ALA A 820 -2.56 -22.07 -11.55
CA ALA A 820 -2.76 -20.77 -12.17
C ALA A 820 -1.61 -20.43 -13.14
N SER A 821 -1.89 -19.62 -14.15
CA SER A 821 -0.89 -19.18 -15.13
C SER A 821 -0.63 -17.68 -14.99
N PHE A 822 0.56 -17.30 -14.55
CA PHE A 822 1.08 -15.93 -14.46
C PHE A 822 2.13 -15.63 -15.53
N ARG A 823 2.10 -16.36 -16.65
CA ARG A 823 3.09 -16.21 -17.71
C ARG A 823 3.21 -14.75 -18.16
N GLN A 824 4.46 -14.26 -18.21
CA GLN A 824 4.78 -12.89 -18.66
C GLN A 824 4.09 -11.76 -17.88
N ALA A 825 3.52 -12.06 -16.71
CA ALA A 825 2.92 -11.04 -15.87
C ALA A 825 4.00 -10.13 -15.24
N SER A 826 3.70 -8.86 -15.06
CA SER A 826 4.48 -8.00 -14.18
C SER A 826 3.96 -8.12 -12.75
N ALA A 827 4.83 -8.34 -11.78
CA ALA A 827 4.49 -8.50 -10.37
C ALA A 827 5.58 -7.88 -9.47
N ARG A 828 6.05 -6.68 -9.86
CA ARG A 828 7.13 -5.98 -9.13
C ARG A 828 6.63 -5.58 -7.76
N HIS A 829 7.44 -5.83 -6.73
CA HIS A 829 7.07 -5.62 -5.32
C HIS A 829 5.79 -6.34 -4.85
N ALA A 830 5.20 -7.21 -5.68
CA ALA A 830 3.99 -7.92 -5.33
C ALA A 830 4.29 -8.95 -4.23
N LYS A 831 3.30 -9.21 -3.38
CA LYS A 831 3.39 -10.19 -2.29
C LYS A 831 2.60 -11.43 -2.62
N PHE A 832 3.25 -12.58 -2.56
CA PHE A 832 2.68 -13.93 -2.66
C PHE A 832 3.00 -14.73 -1.39
N GLY A 833 3.12 -14.04 -0.24
CA GLY A 833 3.51 -14.67 1.01
C GLY A 833 2.51 -15.78 1.39
N ARG A 834 2.98 -17.01 1.60
CA ARG A 834 2.15 -18.20 1.90
C ARG A 834 1.10 -18.54 0.85
N ALA A 835 1.22 -18.03 -0.38
CA ALA A 835 0.37 -18.43 -1.48
C ALA A 835 0.53 -19.93 -1.78
N ASP A 836 -0.54 -20.58 -2.22
CA ASP A 836 -0.47 -21.90 -2.85
C ASP A 836 -0.33 -21.73 -4.37
N LEU A 837 0.89 -21.86 -4.86
CA LEU A 837 1.25 -21.76 -6.28
C LEU A 837 1.61 -23.14 -6.85
N SER A 838 1.15 -24.22 -6.21
CA SER A 838 1.45 -25.58 -6.66
C SER A 838 0.99 -25.79 -8.11
N GLN A 839 1.85 -26.34 -8.97
CA GLN A 839 1.60 -26.53 -10.40
C GLN A 839 1.32 -25.23 -11.19
N ALA A 840 1.56 -24.06 -10.61
CA ALA A 840 1.39 -22.80 -11.32
C ALA A 840 2.52 -22.55 -12.34
N ASP A 841 2.20 -21.84 -13.40
CA ASP A 841 3.14 -21.45 -14.45
C ASP A 841 3.44 -19.95 -14.35
N LEU A 842 4.62 -19.61 -13.81
CA LEU A 842 5.14 -18.26 -13.65
C LEU A 842 6.25 -17.97 -14.67
N SER A 843 6.24 -18.63 -15.83
CA SER A 843 7.29 -18.44 -16.84
C SER A 843 7.33 -17.00 -17.36
N GLY A 844 8.49 -16.36 -17.33
CA GLY A 844 8.68 -14.97 -17.76
C GLY A 844 8.05 -13.93 -16.82
N ILE A 845 7.60 -14.31 -15.63
CA ILE A 845 7.06 -13.35 -14.66
C ILE A 845 8.14 -12.35 -14.22
N ASN A 846 7.77 -11.10 -13.98
CA ASN A 846 8.65 -10.11 -13.37
C ASN A 846 8.34 -9.93 -11.89
N LEU A 847 9.11 -10.59 -11.02
CA LEU A 847 9.05 -10.54 -9.57
C LEU A 847 10.11 -9.62 -8.96
N PHE A 848 10.61 -8.62 -9.70
CA PHE A 848 11.63 -7.70 -9.18
C PHE A 848 11.23 -7.14 -7.80
N LYS A 849 12.05 -7.44 -6.79
CA LYS A 849 11.82 -7.09 -5.37
C LYS A 849 10.43 -7.51 -4.82
N GLY A 850 9.78 -8.49 -5.43
CA GLY A 850 8.56 -9.13 -4.92
C GLY A 850 8.86 -10.16 -3.82
N SER A 851 7.82 -10.76 -3.26
CA SER A 851 7.96 -11.78 -2.21
C SER A 851 7.11 -13.01 -2.55
N LEU A 852 7.70 -14.20 -2.44
CA LEU A 852 7.02 -15.50 -2.37
C LEU A 852 7.24 -16.16 -1.01
N ARG A 853 7.53 -15.39 0.05
CA ARG A 853 7.91 -15.93 1.36
C ARG A 853 6.94 -17.03 1.83
N LYS A 854 7.48 -18.23 2.10
CA LYS A 854 6.73 -19.42 2.54
C LYS A 854 5.62 -19.87 1.60
N ALA A 855 5.63 -19.46 0.33
CA ALA A 855 4.69 -19.96 -0.67
C ALA A 855 4.92 -21.44 -0.96
N ARG A 856 3.84 -22.19 -1.19
CA ARG A 856 3.90 -23.56 -1.70
C ARG A 856 4.13 -23.50 -3.19
N VAL A 857 5.29 -23.99 -3.63
CA VAL A 857 5.74 -23.90 -5.02
C VAL A 857 6.07 -25.28 -5.60
N GLU A 858 5.28 -26.28 -5.20
CA GLU A 858 5.42 -27.66 -5.66
C GLU A 858 5.10 -27.76 -7.15
N ALA A 859 6.05 -28.18 -7.98
CA ALA A 859 5.91 -28.26 -9.44
C ALA A 859 5.55 -26.91 -10.12
N THR A 860 5.85 -25.78 -9.46
CA THR A 860 5.75 -24.45 -10.06
C THR A 860 6.87 -24.25 -11.08
N VAL A 861 6.57 -23.59 -12.19
CA VAL A 861 7.54 -23.24 -13.23
C VAL A 861 7.86 -21.76 -13.13
N LEU A 862 9.15 -21.39 -13.06
CA LEU A 862 9.67 -20.02 -12.98
C LEU A 862 10.69 -19.77 -14.10
N HIS A 863 10.52 -20.43 -15.25
CA HIS A 863 11.46 -20.31 -16.36
C HIS A 863 11.54 -18.88 -16.87
N PHE A 864 12.75 -18.35 -17.06
CA PHE A 864 12.98 -16.98 -17.53
C PHE A 864 12.34 -15.88 -16.67
N ALA A 865 12.00 -16.19 -15.40
CA ALA A 865 11.46 -15.19 -14.49
C ALA A 865 12.54 -14.18 -14.08
N ASN A 866 12.17 -12.90 -13.95
CA ASN A 866 13.00 -11.92 -13.27
C ASN A 866 12.69 -11.97 -11.77
N ALA A 867 13.53 -12.66 -10.99
CA ALA A 867 13.40 -12.76 -9.53
C ALA A 867 14.43 -11.88 -8.80
N TYR A 868 15.03 -10.88 -9.47
CA TYR A 868 16.08 -10.05 -8.89
C TYR A 868 15.59 -9.37 -7.60
N GLY A 869 16.34 -9.55 -6.52
CA GLY A 869 16.00 -8.98 -5.21
C GLY A 869 14.70 -9.52 -4.59
N ALA A 870 14.12 -10.59 -5.14
CA ALA A 870 12.90 -11.18 -4.62
C ALA A 870 13.16 -12.01 -3.35
N ASP A 871 12.16 -12.09 -2.46
CA ASP A 871 12.20 -12.89 -1.24
C ASP A 871 11.47 -14.22 -1.42
N LEU A 872 12.19 -15.33 -1.56
CA LEU A 872 11.66 -16.69 -1.66
C LEU A 872 12.00 -17.50 -0.40
N GLU A 873 12.22 -16.85 0.75
CA GLU A 873 12.51 -17.54 2.01
C GLU A 873 11.40 -18.54 2.37
N GLY A 874 11.77 -19.76 2.75
CA GLY A 874 10.81 -20.80 3.14
C GLY A 874 10.14 -21.52 1.97
N CYS A 875 10.42 -21.13 0.72
CA CYS A 875 10.04 -21.92 -0.46
C CYS A 875 10.96 -23.12 -0.65
N THR A 876 10.41 -24.23 -1.16
CA THR A 876 11.21 -25.39 -1.60
C THR A 876 11.10 -25.53 -3.11
N LEU A 877 12.11 -25.04 -3.83
CA LEU A 877 12.18 -25.08 -5.29
C LEU A 877 13.22 -26.10 -5.78
N ARG A 878 12.95 -26.69 -6.94
CA ARG A 878 13.93 -27.47 -7.71
C ARG A 878 14.68 -26.52 -8.64
N ALA A 879 15.98 -26.74 -8.85
CA ALA A 879 16.78 -25.94 -9.79
C ALA A 879 16.17 -25.90 -11.20
N SER A 880 15.56 -27.00 -11.66
CA SER A 880 14.87 -27.08 -12.95
C SER A 880 13.69 -26.12 -13.09
N ALA A 881 13.11 -25.63 -12.00
CA ALA A 881 12.03 -24.63 -12.05
C ALA A 881 12.56 -23.23 -12.39
N LEU A 882 13.85 -22.96 -12.17
CA LEU A 882 14.47 -21.64 -12.32
C LEU A 882 15.33 -21.51 -13.60
N GLU A 883 15.13 -22.40 -14.56
CA GLU A 883 15.89 -22.38 -15.82
C GLU A 883 15.75 -21.02 -16.52
N GLY A 884 16.87 -20.34 -16.77
CA GLY A 884 16.91 -19.01 -17.38
C GLY A 884 16.43 -17.85 -16.49
N ALA A 885 16.07 -18.09 -15.23
CA ALA A 885 15.61 -17.04 -14.32
C ALA A 885 16.76 -16.15 -13.82
N HIS A 886 16.51 -14.85 -13.70
CA HIS A 886 17.44 -13.90 -13.08
C HIS A 886 17.24 -13.90 -11.56
N VAL A 887 18.14 -14.57 -10.84
CA VAL A 887 18.03 -14.80 -9.37
C VAL A 887 19.11 -14.06 -8.57
N GLU A 888 19.69 -13.00 -9.13
CA GLU A 888 20.69 -12.20 -8.41
C GLU A 888 20.04 -11.43 -7.26
N ARG A 889 20.73 -11.40 -6.11
CA ARG A 889 20.25 -10.80 -4.84
C ARG A 889 18.91 -11.35 -4.34
N THR A 890 18.46 -12.48 -4.88
CA THR A 890 17.25 -13.18 -4.43
C THR A 890 17.53 -13.95 -3.14
N ILE A 891 16.55 -14.02 -2.24
CA ILE A 891 16.60 -14.87 -1.03
C ILE A 891 16.04 -16.24 -1.40
N LEU A 892 16.88 -17.27 -1.56
CA LEU A 892 16.42 -18.59 -2.00
C LEU A 892 16.99 -19.76 -1.19
N THR A 893 16.14 -20.78 -0.98
CA THR A 893 16.56 -22.11 -0.53
C THR A 893 16.32 -23.12 -1.65
N VAL A 894 17.38 -23.60 -2.30
CA VAL A 894 17.29 -24.59 -3.40
C VAL A 894 17.67 -25.97 -2.90
N ARG A 895 16.88 -27.01 -3.23
CA ARG A 895 17.29 -28.40 -3.00
C ARG A 895 18.17 -28.90 -4.14
N PRO A 896 19.31 -29.55 -3.85
CA PRO A 896 20.04 -30.29 -4.87
C PRO A 896 19.16 -31.44 -5.42
N PRO A 897 19.37 -31.89 -6.66
CA PRO A 897 18.66 -33.04 -7.20
C PRO A 897 18.93 -34.27 -6.32
N LEU A 898 17.87 -34.93 -5.84
CA LEU A 898 17.98 -36.24 -5.21
C LEU A 898 18.54 -37.21 -6.27
N ALA A 899 19.72 -37.76 -5.98
CA ALA A 899 20.42 -38.73 -6.81
C ALA A 899 19.61 -40.04 -6.98
#